data_AF-A0A1X6NQN3-F1
#
_entry.id   AF-A0A1X6NQN3-F1
#
_cell.length_a   1.000
_cell.length_b   1.000
_cell.length_c   1.000
_cell.angle_alpha   90.00
_cell.angle_beta   90.00
_cell.angle_gamma   90.00
#
_symmetry.space_group_name_H-M   'P 1'
#
loop_
_entity.id
_entity.type
_entity.pdbx_description
1 polymer ?
#
loop_
_entity_poly.entity_id
_entity_poly.type
_entity_poly.pdbx_seq_one_letter_code
_entity_poly.pdbx_strand_id
1 'polypeptide(L)'
;MPEQLTCTACVRSTVSSKWLSLFNCPKAIALDTRVGEHARWGGVFELAAPTVGSYCGADIGGVSLETASAVPGIIHSTLGPCSMRVMRRRCTNCGKICARDGREDSVVLLFWTSSSTVACARKCSEFVRSGTHISDVLLQCLSDWAGLKSAGLLPPTAKSRCFDTLREIILAFMRLSVTDPDRSFYDYSTCKLPSGRYLVVTSDCIFLEFDANSQPFSFEHVCEVVPAVNVKRRQGSLVVGEQARRIMRHALVLNDPVAVSERTLRSVELALSCLSPVGDHVDSDGAVSEASATTSIRTILKLVWRVDAAALPLAESLLEAYRTTQVKSIKERQRRAACAVRLTKYITTWRAANPDAVSLYEECKLEVEKERAAAAAAAQGGAGANADAEEDTGGGRARPPNSRCRKRGQARKVNVKPGDEPAFNIPRPLLQPYMQVLDSNDVDHICRMGLAFTLDPVVASIKVRHFGGLEDLCSVLRSGNPRYGIEMVVGEATSRDCERAAKSRSAICLLELRHIMVALQAAALLFDTKPAFAGAIADVFYDAVSCARSFYADFAGEVKDRHEYMARYLDNDNATDEQMVAYFKERYPGASSSTSATGVYTPGRDQCRAEPFDKGDKTSCGTCEKGYNSSEKYSDGVLTLCCACTHPKILGIVVLDRKESPQVLINALLTRFPRLPRYLFYDFACGVVRCAMAKLPWMLRGLSVVSDRFHVCNHTCSHFYNANL
;
A
#
# COMPACT_ATOMS: atom_id res chain seq x y z
N MET A 1 41.78 -47.44 43.52
CA MET A 1 42.01 -46.11 42.91
C MET A 1 40.75 -45.72 42.17
N PRO A 2 40.07 -44.63 42.56
CA PRO A 2 38.78 -44.24 42.03
C PRO A 2 38.96 -43.52 40.70
N GLU A 3 38.35 -44.02 39.63
CA GLU A 3 38.21 -43.24 38.41
C GLU A 3 37.17 -42.15 38.65
N GLN A 4 37.64 -40.91 38.55
CA GLN A 4 36.84 -39.70 38.63
C GLN A 4 35.68 -39.78 37.64
N LEU A 5 34.47 -39.90 38.18
CA LEU A 5 33.24 -39.49 37.53
C LEU A 5 33.33 -37.99 37.24
N THR A 6 33.79 -37.65 36.05
CA THR A 6 33.68 -36.30 35.51
C THR A 6 32.20 -35.98 35.28
N CYS A 7 31.71 -35.14 36.17
CA CYS A 7 30.39 -34.54 36.17
C CYS A 7 30.23 -33.59 34.97
N THR A 8 29.88 -34.07 33.77
CA THR A 8 29.48 -33.20 32.64
C THR A 8 28.72 -33.93 31.52
N ALA A 9 27.80 -34.85 31.83
CA ALA A 9 26.98 -35.48 30.78
C ALA A 9 25.57 -35.98 31.22
N CYS A 10 24.75 -35.14 31.88
CA CYS A 10 23.29 -35.31 31.80
C CYS A 10 22.48 -34.07 32.25
N VAL A 11 22.69 -32.92 31.62
CA VAL A 11 21.67 -31.85 31.61
C VAL A 11 21.21 -31.70 30.16
N ARG A 12 20.37 -32.65 29.71
CA ARG A 12 19.59 -32.45 28.48
C ARG A 12 18.33 -31.69 28.84
N SER A 13 18.36 -30.40 28.47
CA SER A 13 17.28 -29.53 27.98
C SER A 13 15.84 -30.03 28.11
N THR A 14 14.96 -29.19 28.67
CA THR A 14 13.49 -29.13 28.44
C THR A 14 12.85 -30.39 27.86
N VAL A 15 12.06 -31.10 28.69
CA VAL A 15 11.28 -32.27 28.23
C VAL A 15 10.19 -31.84 27.23
N SER A 16 9.74 -30.58 27.31
CA SER A 16 8.85 -30.02 26.29
C SER A 16 9.59 -29.59 25.03
N SER A 17 9.18 -30.13 23.89
CA SER A 17 9.78 -29.84 22.58
C SER A 17 8.78 -29.48 21.49
N LYS A 18 7.48 -29.60 21.77
CA LYS A 18 6.41 -29.23 20.83
C LYS A 18 5.90 -27.81 21.07
N TRP A 19 5.47 -27.16 19.98
CA TRP A 19 4.94 -25.80 19.97
C TRP A 19 3.74 -25.61 20.91
N LEU A 20 3.67 -24.44 21.54
CA LEU A 20 2.59 -24.03 22.44
C LEU A 20 1.89 -22.78 21.91
N SER A 21 0.57 -22.69 22.12
CA SER A 21 -0.20 -21.53 21.68
C SER A 21 0.18 -20.28 22.48
N LEU A 22 0.17 -19.11 21.83
CA LEU A 22 0.29 -17.81 22.49
C LEU A 22 -0.98 -17.39 23.24
N PHE A 23 -2.13 -18.01 22.98
CA PHE A 23 -3.43 -17.60 23.53
C PHE A 23 -3.93 -18.57 24.60
N ASN A 24 -4.68 -18.03 25.56
CA ASN A 24 -5.40 -18.85 26.54
C ASN A 24 -6.53 -19.61 25.84
N CYS A 25 -6.45 -20.95 25.83
CA CYS A 25 -7.60 -21.78 25.51
C CYS A 25 -8.34 -22.18 26.81
N PRO A 26 -9.65 -22.51 26.74
CA PRO A 26 -10.42 -22.92 27.91
C PRO A 26 -9.78 -24.09 28.68
N LYS A 27 -9.16 -25.03 27.95
CA LYS A 27 -8.45 -26.18 28.53
C LYS A 27 -7.26 -25.79 29.41
N ALA A 28 -6.45 -24.82 28.97
CA ALA A 28 -5.28 -24.36 29.73
C ALA A 28 -5.68 -23.58 30.98
N ILE A 29 -6.71 -22.73 30.89
CA ILE A 29 -7.26 -22.02 32.05
C ILE A 29 -7.83 -23.02 33.05
N ALA A 30 -8.69 -23.95 32.60
CA ALA A 30 -9.31 -24.94 33.46
C ALA A 30 -8.29 -25.86 34.13
N LEU A 31 -7.20 -26.22 33.44
CA LEU A 31 -6.09 -26.94 34.08
C LEU A 31 -5.41 -26.08 35.15
N ASP A 32 -5.08 -24.83 34.85
CA ASP A 32 -4.39 -23.96 35.78
C ASP A 32 -5.18 -23.78 37.09
N THR A 33 -6.49 -23.57 36.98
CA THR A 33 -7.39 -23.53 38.14
C THR A 33 -7.39 -24.84 38.91
N ARG A 34 -7.47 -26.00 38.24
CA ARG A 34 -7.44 -27.32 38.91
C ARG A 34 -6.11 -27.59 39.63
N VAL A 35 -4.98 -27.24 39.02
CA VAL A 35 -3.66 -27.38 39.66
C VAL A 35 -3.56 -26.45 40.87
N GLY A 36 -4.10 -25.24 40.78
CA GLY A 36 -4.20 -24.31 41.89
C GLY A 36 -5.07 -24.82 43.04
N GLU A 37 -6.22 -25.41 42.75
CA GLU A 37 -7.08 -26.09 43.72
C GLU A 37 -6.31 -27.25 44.41
N HIS A 38 -5.62 -28.09 43.65
CA HIS A 38 -4.77 -29.14 44.22
C HIS A 38 -3.68 -28.56 45.13
N ALA A 39 -3.05 -27.43 44.78
CA ALA A 39 -2.10 -26.75 45.65
C ALA A 39 -2.74 -26.34 46.98
N ARG A 40 -3.95 -25.76 46.97
CA ARG A 40 -4.66 -25.33 48.18
C ARG A 40 -4.94 -26.49 49.13
N TRP A 41 -5.42 -27.61 48.61
CA TRP A 41 -5.78 -28.79 49.41
C TRP A 41 -4.61 -29.72 49.73
N GLY A 42 -3.38 -29.38 49.33
CA GLY A 42 -2.20 -30.24 49.50
C GLY A 42 -2.22 -31.52 48.66
N GLY A 43 -3.00 -31.52 47.56
CA GLY A 43 -3.04 -32.59 46.58
C GLY A 43 -1.77 -32.70 45.73
N VAL A 44 -1.72 -33.75 44.91
CA VAL A 44 -0.62 -34.01 43.97
C VAL A 44 -1.17 -34.08 42.56
N PHE A 45 -0.66 -33.23 41.66
CA PHE A 45 -0.98 -33.30 40.24
C PHE A 45 -0.20 -34.45 39.58
N GLU A 46 -0.89 -35.38 38.92
CA GLU A 46 -0.25 -36.49 38.22
C GLU A 46 -0.24 -36.26 36.70
N LEU A 47 0.96 -36.21 36.12
CA LEU A 47 1.14 -36.26 34.67
C LEU A 47 1.25 -37.73 34.24
N ALA A 48 0.22 -38.19 33.53
CA ALA A 48 0.08 -39.58 33.12
C ALA A 48 1.24 -40.07 32.23
N ALA A 49 1.39 -41.40 32.18
CA ALA A 49 2.46 -42.03 31.42
C ALA A 49 2.28 -41.83 29.90
N PRO A 50 3.38 -41.85 29.11
CA PRO A 50 3.29 -41.78 27.66
C PRO A 50 2.70 -43.07 27.09
N THR A 51 1.90 -42.94 26.03
CA THR A 51 1.37 -44.06 25.24
C THR A 51 2.24 -44.39 24.04
N VAL A 52 3.17 -43.50 23.66
CA VAL A 52 4.08 -43.69 22.52
C VAL A 52 5.50 -43.36 22.95
N GLY A 53 6.48 -44.16 22.51
CA GLY A 53 7.90 -43.95 22.81
C GLY A 53 8.45 -42.72 22.10
N SER A 54 8.94 -41.73 22.86
CA SER A 54 9.38 -40.42 22.34
C SER A 54 10.56 -40.48 21.36
N TYR A 55 11.30 -41.61 21.32
CA TYR A 55 12.51 -41.77 20.48
C TYR A 55 12.33 -42.69 19.27
N CYS A 56 11.41 -43.65 19.33
CA CYS A 56 11.24 -44.66 18.27
C CYS A 56 9.80 -44.73 17.71
N GLY A 57 8.85 -43.99 18.30
CA GLY A 57 7.46 -43.97 17.85
C GLY A 57 6.65 -45.23 18.16
N ALA A 58 7.23 -46.23 18.85
CA ALA A 58 6.52 -47.47 19.18
C ALA A 58 5.38 -47.24 20.19
N ASP A 59 4.26 -47.94 20.01
CA ASP A 59 3.16 -47.96 20.96
C ASP A 59 3.61 -48.66 22.26
N ILE A 60 3.42 -47.98 23.39
CA ILE A 60 3.73 -48.44 24.74
C ILE A 60 2.53 -48.28 25.68
N GLY A 61 1.32 -48.13 25.12
CA GLY A 61 0.07 -47.94 25.85
C GLY A 61 -0.31 -49.13 26.74
N GLY A 62 -0.10 -50.36 26.24
CA GLY A 62 -0.49 -51.63 26.87
C GLY A 62 0.59 -52.37 27.66
N VAL A 63 1.77 -51.77 27.89
CA VAL A 63 2.89 -52.42 28.61
C VAL A 63 2.63 -52.43 30.13
N SER A 64 2.93 -53.57 30.79
CA SER A 64 2.76 -53.82 32.24
C SER A 64 3.27 -52.68 33.15
N LEU A 65 2.58 -52.48 34.29
CA LEU A 65 2.92 -51.53 35.37
C LEU A 65 4.38 -51.64 35.85
N GLU A 66 5.02 -52.79 35.69
CA GLU A 66 6.42 -53.04 36.09
C GLU A 66 7.44 -52.16 35.38
N THR A 67 7.09 -51.58 34.23
CA THR A 67 7.97 -50.66 33.48
C THR A 67 7.71 -49.18 33.78
N ALA A 68 6.69 -48.88 34.60
CA ALA A 68 6.28 -47.53 34.95
C ALA A 68 6.97 -47.07 36.25
N SER A 69 7.52 -45.87 36.25
CA SER A 69 8.09 -45.25 37.46
C SER A 69 7.57 -43.83 37.63
N ALA A 70 7.34 -43.44 38.88
CA ALA A 70 6.89 -42.11 39.26
C ALA A 70 8.09 -41.23 39.69
N VAL A 71 8.13 -39.97 39.23
CA VAL A 71 9.10 -38.96 39.70
C VAL A 71 8.37 -37.85 40.44
N PRO A 72 8.71 -37.57 41.70
CA PRO A 72 8.17 -36.43 42.42
C PRO A 72 8.72 -35.12 41.87
N GLY A 73 7.88 -34.08 41.83
CA GLY A 73 8.22 -32.77 41.29
C GLY A 73 7.33 -31.66 41.86
N ILE A 74 7.46 -30.48 41.28
CA ILE A 74 6.68 -29.27 41.61
C ILE A 74 6.24 -28.63 40.29
N ILE A 75 4.95 -28.33 40.20
CA ILE A 75 4.31 -27.59 39.11
C ILE A 75 3.85 -26.22 39.61
N HIS A 76 4.13 -25.16 38.86
CA HIS A 76 3.63 -23.81 39.15
C HIS A 76 2.33 -23.49 38.41
N SER A 77 1.37 -22.91 39.12
CA SER A 77 0.12 -22.38 38.57
C SER A 77 -0.04 -20.89 38.93
N THR A 78 -1.07 -20.22 38.40
CA THR A 78 -1.35 -18.83 38.80
C THR A 78 -1.75 -18.68 40.28
N LEU A 79 -2.21 -19.76 40.91
CA LEU A 79 -2.57 -19.81 42.34
C LEU A 79 -1.45 -20.39 43.22
N GLY A 80 -0.23 -20.53 42.68
CA GLY A 80 0.94 -20.97 43.41
C GLY A 80 1.42 -22.39 43.08
N PRO A 81 2.49 -22.85 43.77
CA PRO A 81 3.13 -24.14 43.51
C PRO A 81 2.31 -25.32 44.08
N CYS A 82 2.22 -26.39 43.30
CA CYS A 82 1.60 -27.66 43.65
C CYS A 82 2.62 -28.80 43.57
N SER A 83 2.45 -29.83 44.41
CA SER A 83 3.18 -31.08 44.28
C SER A 83 2.80 -31.79 42.98
N MET A 84 3.78 -32.34 42.26
CA MET A 84 3.57 -33.06 41.02
C MET A 84 4.18 -34.46 41.06
N ARG A 85 3.60 -35.39 40.28
CA ARG A 85 4.19 -36.68 39.95
C ARG A 85 4.22 -36.87 38.42
N VAL A 86 5.39 -37.12 37.85
CA VAL A 86 5.54 -37.43 36.43
C VAL A 86 5.71 -38.93 36.25
N MET A 87 4.78 -39.54 35.52
CA MET A 87 4.81 -40.96 35.21
C MET A 87 5.68 -41.21 33.97
N ARG A 88 6.68 -42.08 34.12
CA ARG A 88 7.62 -42.46 33.06
C ARG A 88 7.48 -43.93 32.73
N ARG A 89 7.77 -44.31 31.48
CA ARG A 89 7.81 -45.71 31.04
C ARG A 89 9.11 -46.02 30.31
N ARG A 90 9.68 -47.19 30.55
CA ARG A 90 10.76 -47.71 29.71
C ARG A 90 10.17 -48.29 28.43
N CYS A 91 10.59 -47.79 27.27
CA CYS A 91 10.20 -48.35 26.00
C CYS A 91 10.83 -49.74 25.82
N THR A 92 10.02 -50.76 25.56
CA THR A 92 10.47 -52.14 25.34
C THR A 92 11.25 -52.30 24.03
N ASN A 93 10.96 -51.47 23.02
CA ASN A 93 11.63 -51.53 21.73
C ASN A 93 13.04 -50.89 21.76
N CYS A 94 13.16 -49.66 22.27
CA CYS A 94 14.45 -48.94 22.25
C CYS A 94 15.15 -48.85 23.62
N GLY A 95 14.59 -49.43 24.68
CA GLY A 95 15.16 -49.44 26.04
C GLY A 95 15.17 -48.08 26.76
N LYS A 96 14.81 -46.98 26.09
CA LYS A 96 14.87 -45.62 26.65
C LYS A 96 13.67 -45.31 27.56
N ILE A 97 13.92 -44.54 28.61
CA ILE A 97 12.87 -44.03 29.51
C ILE A 97 12.22 -42.80 28.87
N CYS A 98 10.90 -42.81 28.79
CA CYS A 98 10.08 -41.76 28.16
C CYS A 98 9.06 -41.20 29.16
N ALA A 99 8.69 -39.93 28.99
CA ALA A 99 7.59 -39.25 29.67
C ALA A 99 6.73 -38.51 28.64
N ARG A 100 5.52 -38.06 29.03
CA ARG A 100 4.77 -37.12 28.19
C ARG A 100 5.50 -35.78 28.09
N ASP A 101 5.35 -35.13 26.94
CA ASP A 101 5.90 -33.79 26.64
C ASP A 101 5.21 -32.67 27.45
N GLY A 102 3.93 -32.88 27.80
CA GLY A 102 3.13 -31.91 28.57
C GLY A 102 2.25 -31.01 27.70
N ARG A 103 2.54 -30.84 26.41
CA ARG A 103 1.72 -30.04 25.46
C ARG A 103 0.23 -30.40 25.49
N GLU A 104 -0.09 -31.67 25.29
CA GLU A 104 -1.49 -32.13 25.25
C GLU A 104 -2.19 -31.98 26.61
N ASP A 105 -1.41 -31.98 27.69
CA ASP A 105 -1.89 -31.78 29.04
C ASP A 105 -1.88 -30.30 29.45
N SER A 106 -1.49 -29.37 28.57
CA SER A 106 -1.34 -27.92 28.83
C SER A 106 -0.34 -27.57 29.95
N VAL A 107 0.77 -28.31 30.00
CA VAL A 107 1.89 -28.17 30.94
C VAL A 107 3.20 -27.90 30.18
N VAL A 108 4.04 -27.02 30.73
CA VAL A 108 5.42 -26.78 30.29
C VAL A 108 6.38 -27.53 31.21
N LEU A 109 7.15 -28.47 30.67
CA LEU A 109 8.17 -29.24 31.41
C LEU A 109 9.58 -28.77 31.07
N LEU A 110 10.26 -28.16 32.05
CA LEU A 110 11.69 -27.88 31.95
C LEU A 110 12.51 -29.14 32.25
N PHE A 111 12.09 -29.92 33.24
CA PHE A 111 12.67 -31.24 33.57
C PHE A 111 11.57 -32.12 34.16
N TRP A 112 11.82 -33.42 34.35
CA TRP A 112 10.85 -34.34 34.98
C TRP A 112 10.41 -33.95 36.40
N THR A 113 11.15 -33.04 37.04
CA THR A 113 10.82 -32.55 38.39
C THR A 113 10.21 -31.15 38.33
N SER A 114 10.44 -30.35 37.30
CA SER A 114 10.13 -28.91 37.27
C SER A 114 9.20 -28.55 36.11
N SER A 115 8.03 -28.00 36.42
CA SER A 115 7.05 -27.57 35.43
C SER A 115 6.27 -26.33 35.84
N SER A 116 5.50 -25.82 34.87
CA SER A 116 4.42 -24.86 35.10
C SER A 116 3.22 -25.19 34.22
N THR A 117 2.06 -24.67 34.58
CA THR A 117 0.90 -24.63 33.69
C THR A 117 1.20 -23.64 32.55
N VAL A 118 0.64 -23.90 31.37
CA VAL A 118 0.78 -23.00 30.23
C VAL A 118 0.24 -21.59 30.55
N ALA A 119 -0.84 -21.48 31.33
CA ALA A 119 -1.42 -20.19 31.72
C ALA A 119 -0.48 -19.38 32.63
N CYS A 120 0.16 -20.02 33.61
CA CYS A 120 1.12 -19.38 34.51
C CYS A 120 2.36 -18.88 33.74
N ALA A 121 2.97 -19.75 32.93
CA ALA A 121 4.13 -19.39 32.13
C ALA A 121 3.83 -18.21 31.19
N ARG A 122 2.67 -18.25 30.51
CA ARG A 122 2.22 -17.18 29.62
C ARG A 122 2.04 -15.85 30.35
N LYS A 123 1.38 -15.83 31.51
CA LYS A 123 1.21 -14.61 32.32
C LYS A 123 2.57 -13.96 32.60
N CYS A 124 3.55 -14.77 33.00
CA CYS A 124 4.91 -14.29 33.27
C CYS A 124 5.59 -13.75 31.99
N SER A 125 5.51 -14.47 30.88
CA SER A 125 6.09 -14.05 29.61
C SER A 125 5.46 -12.78 29.03
N GLU A 126 4.15 -12.56 29.23
CA GLU A 126 3.47 -11.34 28.79
C GLU A 126 3.93 -10.10 29.55
N PHE A 127 4.21 -10.20 30.86
CA PHE A 127 4.82 -9.09 31.59
C PHE A 127 6.21 -8.76 31.05
N VAL A 128 7.04 -9.76 30.79
CA VAL A 128 8.36 -9.56 30.18
C VAL A 128 8.23 -8.89 28.81
N ARG A 129 7.30 -9.35 27.98
CA ARG A 129 7.03 -8.78 26.65
C ARG A 129 6.51 -7.34 26.72
N SER A 130 5.83 -6.97 27.80
CA SER A 130 5.30 -5.62 28.03
C SER A 130 6.35 -4.65 28.60
N GLY A 131 7.62 -5.06 28.67
CA GLY A 131 8.74 -4.21 29.12
C GLY A 131 9.11 -4.36 30.59
N THR A 132 8.44 -5.24 31.35
CA THR A 132 8.84 -5.53 32.74
C THR A 132 10.11 -6.38 32.75
N HIS A 133 11.09 -6.01 33.59
CA HIS A 133 12.31 -6.79 33.68
C HIS A 133 12.02 -8.20 34.25
N ILE A 134 12.67 -9.23 33.70
CA ILE A 134 12.38 -10.63 34.09
C ILE A 134 12.65 -10.88 35.58
N SER A 135 13.59 -10.15 36.20
CA SER A 135 13.81 -10.26 37.64
C SER A 135 12.59 -9.82 38.45
N ASP A 136 11.89 -8.79 37.99
CA ASP A 136 10.77 -8.19 38.71
C ASP A 136 9.56 -9.11 38.62
N VAL A 137 9.35 -9.74 37.46
CA VAL A 137 8.33 -10.79 37.29
C VAL A 137 8.59 -11.96 38.24
N LEU A 138 9.84 -12.37 38.40
CA LEU A 138 10.24 -13.47 39.29
C LEU A 138 10.08 -13.08 40.77
N LEU A 139 10.46 -11.86 41.15
CA LEU A 139 10.24 -11.31 42.48
C LEU A 139 8.75 -11.25 42.81
N GLN A 140 7.91 -10.83 41.86
CA GLN A 140 6.46 -10.82 42.03
C GLN A 140 5.90 -12.23 42.25
N CYS A 141 6.33 -13.23 41.47
CA CYS A 141 5.90 -14.62 41.65
C CYS A 141 6.27 -15.16 43.05
N LEU A 142 7.45 -14.80 43.56
CA LEU A 142 7.88 -15.17 44.90
C LEU A 142 7.06 -14.45 45.99
N SER A 143 6.79 -13.16 45.79
CA SER A 143 5.95 -12.35 46.68
C SER A 143 4.52 -12.90 46.77
N ASP A 144 3.90 -13.19 45.62
CA ASP A 144 2.56 -13.78 45.53
C ASP A 144 2.50 -15.12 46.27
N TRP A 145 3.48 -16.00 46.06
CA TRP A 145 3.57 -17.27 46.79
C TRP A 145 3.71 -17.06 48.31
N ALA A 146 4.58 -16.14 48.73
CA ALA A 146 4.78 -15.86 50.15
C ALA A 146 3.50 -15.33 50.81
N GLY A 147 2.77 -14.44 50.11
CA GLY A 147 1.47 -13.93 50.54
C GLY A 147 0.40 -15.01 50.63
N LEU A 148 0.30 -15.90 49.64
CA LEU A 148 -0.63 -17.04 49.69
C LEU A 148 -0.31 -18.00 50.84
N LYS A 149 0.97 -18.22 51.12
CA LYS A 149 1.42 -19.06 52.23
C LYS A 149 1.13 -18.41 53.60
N SER A 150 1.40 -17.11 53.76
CA SER A 150 1.15 -16.40 55.02
C SER A 150 -0.35 -16.27 55.32
N ALA A 151 -1.19 -16.18 54.28
CA ALA A 151 -2.64 -16.17 54.39
C ALA A 151 -3.25 -17.55 54.71
N GLY A 152 -2.45 -18.62 54.84
CA GLY A 152 -2.93 -19.97 55.11
C GLY A 152 -3.66 -20.63 53.94
N LEU A 153 -3.55 -20.08 52.72
CA LEU A 153 -4.19 -20.62 51.52
C LEU A 153 -3.37 -21.73 50.85
N LEU A 154 -2.13 -21.95 51.29
CA LEU A 154 -1.27 -23.03 50.85
C LEU A 154 -0.80 -23.86 52.04
N PRO A 155 -0.62 -25.19 51.88
CA PRO A 155 -0.16 -26.04 52.98
C PRO A 155 1.27 -25.68 53.42
N PRO A 156 1.63 -25.92 54.69
CA PRO A 156 2.97 -25.59 55.21
C PRO A 156 4.12 -26.26 54.41
N THR A 157 3.84 -27.44 53.85
CA THR A 157 4.75 -28.25 53.04
C THR A 157 4.96 -27.73 51.61
N ALA A 158 4.21 -26.72 51.17
CA ALA A 158 4.36 -26.11 49.85
C ALA A 158 5.73 -25.43 49.72
N LYS A 159 6.47 -25.82 48.67
CA LYS A 159 7.79 -25.28 48.31
C LYS A 159 7.71 -24.53 46.99
N SER A 160 8.26 -23.32 46.95
CA SER A 160 8.47 -22.59 45.70
C SER A 160 9.67 -23.16 44.91
N ARG A 161 9.79 -22.76 43.64
CA ARG A 161 10.98 -23.02 42.83
C ARG A 161 12.00 -21.91 43.03
N CYS A 162 13.28 -22.23 42.82
CA CYS A 162 14.31 -21.20 42.81
C CYS A 162 14.13 -20.28 41.59
N PHE A 163 14.65 -19.06 41.74
CA PHE A 163 14.60 -18.00 40.75
C PHE A 163 15.08 -18.45 39.36
N ASP A 164 16.22 -19.16 39.31
CA ASP A 164 16.79 -19.66 38.05
C ASP A 164 15.89 -20.69 37.37
N THR A 165 15.23 -21.56 38.12
CA THR A 165 14.32 -22.56 37.54
C THR A 165 13.08 -21.89 36.94
N LEU A 166 12.52 -20.90 37.62
CA LEU A 166 11.38 -20.14 37.11
C LEU A 166 11.77 -19.35 35.86
N ARG A 167 12.95 -18.72 35.87
CA ARG A 167 13.52 -18.04 34.70
C ARG A 167 13.60 -18.96 33.50
N GLU A 168 14.20 -20.15 33.66
CA GLU A 168 14.35 -21.12 32.59
C GLU A 168 12.99 -21.66 32.08
N ILE A 169 12.00 -21.82 32.96
CA ILE A 169 10.63 -22.19 32.56
C ILE A 169 10.00 -21.09 31.69
N ILE A 170 10.13 -19.81 32.07
CA ILE A 170 9.59 -18.67 31.32
C ILE A 170 10.26 -18.60 29.95
N LEU A 171 11.59 -18.70 29.90
CA LEU A 171 12.36 -18.68 28.65
C LEU A 171 12.03 -19.87 27.76
N ALA A 172 11.84 -21.07 28.33
CA ALA A 172 11.40 -22.25 27.61
C ALA A 172 10.01 -22.03 26.99
N PHE A 173 9.05 -21.47 27.73
CA PHE A 173 7.74 -21.13 27.18
C PHE A 173 7.85 -20.11 26.04
N MET A 174 8.62 -19.03 26.21
CA MET A 174 8.82 -18.03 25.15
C MET A 174 9.37 -18.68 23.88
N ARG A 175 10.41 -19.53 24.00
CA ARG A 175 10.98 -20.30 22.87
C ARG A 175 9.95 -21.19 22.18
N LEU A 176 9.18 -21.96 22.96
CA LEU A 176 8.13 -22.86 22.44
C LEU A 176 6.92 -22.12 21.85
N SER A 177 6.80 -20.82 22.14
CA SER A 177 5.76 -19.94 21.64
C SER A 177 6.22 -19.07 20.45
N VAL A 178 7.48 -19.16 20.05
CA VAL A 178 7.96 -18.54 18.81
C VAL A 178 7.47 -19.41 17.64
N THR A 179 6.49 -18.90 16.88
CA THR A 179 5.99 -19.36 15.56
C THR A 179 5.13 -20.62 15.44
N ASP A 180 3.81 -20.42 15.42
CA ASP A 180 2.88 -20.65 14.28
C ASP A 180 1.53 -20.05 14.71
N PRO A 181 1.40 -18.72 14.76
CA PRO A 181 0.18 -18.11 15.23
C PRO A 181 -0.94 -18.51 14.28
N ASP A 182 -2.09 -18.88 14.87
CA ASP A 182 -3.21 -19.41 14.11
C ASP A 182 -3.52 -18.51 12.91
N ARG A 183 -3.39 -19.09 11.71
CA ARG A 183 -3.56 -18.41 10.43
C ARG A 183 -4.92 -17.71 10.36
N SER A 184 -5.94 -18.20 11.07
CA SER A 184 -7.26 -17.60 11.14
C SER A 184 -7.28 -16.18 11.73
N PHE A 185 -6.31 -15.81 12.56
CA PHE A 185 -6.21 -14.42 13.06
C PHE A 185 -5.87 -13.43 11.95
N TYR A 186 -5.12 -13.90 10.95
CA TYR A 186 -4.62 -13.11 9.84
C TYR A 186 -5.43 -13.32 8.55
N ASP A 187 -6.12 -14.45 8.40
CA ASP A 187 -7.05 -14.69 7.31
C ASP A 187 -8.47 -14.22 7.68
N TYR A 188 -8.75 -12.96 7.39
CA TYR A 188 -10.07 -12.38 7.66
C TYR A 188 -11.00 -12.55 6.44
N SER A 189 -11.80 -13.61 6.46
CA SER A 189 -12.78 -13.95 5.41
C SER A 189 -13.85 -12.89 5.22
N THR A 190 -14.25 -12.17 6.28
CA THR A 190 -15.26 -11.09 6.21
C THR A 190 -14.87 -9.95 5.28
N CYS A 191 -13.57 -9.69 5.10
CA CYS A 191 -13.08 -8.62 4.21
C CYS A 191 -12.64 -9.14 2.84
N LYS A 192 -12.81 -10.44 2.58
CA LYS A 192 -12.74 -11.01 1.25
C LYS A 192 -14.09 -10.87 0.56
N LEU A 193 -14.05 -10.46 -0.70
CA LEU A 193 -15.18 -10.56 -1.61
C LEU A 193 -15.54 -12.04 -1.85
N PRO A 194 -16.74 -12.35 -2.39
CA PRO A 194 -17.08 -13.71 -2.79
C PRO A 194 -16.06 -14.35 -3.75
N SER A 195 -15.29 -13.53 -4.47
CA SER A 195 -14.18 -13.97 -5.33
C SER A 195 -12.89 -14.34 -4.58
N GLY A 196 -12.87 -14.28 -3.25
CA GLY A 196 -11.70 -14.51 -2.39
C GLY A 196 -10.71 -13.34 -2.32
N ARG A 197 -10.93 -12.26 -3.09
CA ARG A 197 -10.08 -11.05 -3.11
C ARG A 197 -10.35 -10.18 -1.89
N TYR A 198 -9.32 -9.63 -1.26
CA TYR A 198 -9.52 -8.58 -0.26
C TYR A 198 -10.18 -7.35 -0.90
N LEU A 199 -11.16 -6.76 -0.21
CA LEU A 199 -11.80 -5.53 -0.69
C LEU A 199 -10.81 -4.36 -0.62
N VAL A 200 -10.24 -4.09 0.55
CA VAL A 200 -9.29 -3.00 0.77
C VAL A 200 -8.06 -3.50 1.52
N VAL A 201 -6.89 -3.18 0.97
CA VAL A 201 -5.59 -3.31 1.65
C VAL A 201 -4.96 -1.93 1.71
N THR A 202 -4.51 -1.52 2.89
CA THR A 202 -3.64 -0.35 3.06
C THR A 202 -2.21 -0.81 3.21
N SER A 203 -1.29 0.03 2.77
CA SER A 203 0.13 -0.18 2.97
C SER A 203 0.79 1.11 3.39
N ASP A 204 1.67 1.02 4.37
CA ASP A 204 2.48 2.15 4.81
C ASP A 204 3.82 1.65 5.38
N CYS A 205 4.84 2.49 5.28
CA CYS A 205 6.18 2.21 5.78
C CYS A 205 6.41 2.92 7.12
N ILE A 206 6.77 2.14 8.12
CA ILE A 206 7.14 2.64 9.45
C ILE A 206 8.66 2.67 9.53
N PHE A 207 9.24 3.84 9.81
CA PHE A 207 10.67 3.98 10.09
C PHE A 207 10.99 3.38 11.46
N LEU A 208 12.04 2.57 11.52
CA LEU A 208 12.49 1.87 12.73
C LEU A 208 13.80 2.43 13.31
N GLU A 209 14.30 3.55 12.76
CA GLU A 209 15.49 4.27 13.24
C GLU A 209 16.75 3.38 13.42
N PHE A 210 17.00 2.41 12.54
CA PHE A 210 18.31 1.74 12.52
C PHE A 210 19.40 2.68 11.95
N ASP A 211 20.67 2.45 12.33
CA ASP A 211 21.79 3.21 11.78
C ASP A 211 22.04 2.78 10.33
N ALA A 212 21.64 3.65 9.41
CA ALA A 212 21.76 3.51 7.95
C ALA A 212 23.18 3.20 7.44
N ASN A 213 24.23 3.39 8.25
CA ASN A 213 25.61 3.01 7.91
C ASN A 213 25.93 1.54 8.21
N SER A 214 25.02 0.82 8.84
CA SER A 214 25.19 -0.55 9.31
C SER A 214 24.04 -1.42 8.82
N GLN A 215 23.96 -1.73 7.52
CA GLN A 215 23.11 -2.84 7.07
C GLN A 215 23.76 -4.15 7.54
N PRO A 216 23.27 -4.81 8.61
CA PRO A 216 23.90 -6.01 9.14
C PRO A 216 23.43 -7.26 8.40
N PHE A 217 22.41 -7.16 7.54
CA PHE A 217 21.70 -8.28 6.95
C PHE A 217 21.14 -7.98 5.55
N SER A 218 21.02 -9.05 4.75
CA SER A 218 20.28 -9.09 3.49
C SER A 218 19.34 -10.28 3.56
N PHE A 219 18.17 -10.17 2.94
CA PHE A 219 17.23 -11.28 2.87
C PHE A 219 17.37 -12.06 1.57
N GLU A 220 16.85 -13.28 1.58
CA GLU A 220 16.70 -14.11 0.39
C GLU A 220 15.51 -13.62 -0.43
N HIS A 221 15.76 -13.30 -1.71
CA HIS A 221 14.74 -12.88 -2.66
C HIS A 221 14.75 -13.80 -3.87
N VAL A 222 13.62 -14.45 -4.12
CA VAL A 222 13.40 -15.23 -5.34
C VAL A 222 12.85 -14.30 -6.41
N CYS A 223 13.74 -13.82 -7.27
CA CYS A 223 13.41 -12.88 -8.34
C CYS A 223 13.27 -13.59 -9.68
N GLU A 224 12.33 -13.11 -10.49
CA GLU A 224 12.22 -13.45 -11.90
C GLU A 224 12.12 -12.16 -12.69
N VAL A 225 13.14 -11.86 -13.50
CA VAL A 225 13.24 -10.57 -14.20
C VAL A 225 12.12 -10.45 -15.22
N VAL A 226 11.22 -9.49 -15.00
CA VAL A 226 10.18 -9.15 -15.98
C VAL A 226 10.70 -8.03 -16.87
N PRO A 227 10.82 -8.23 -18.20
CA PRO A 227 11.24 -7.18 -19.10
C PRO A 227 10.16 -6.11 -19.22
N ALA A 228 10.58 -4.88 -19.53
CA ALA A 228 9.64 -3.79 -19.78
C ALA A 228 8.72 -4.13 -20.95
N VAL A 229 7.42 -3.91 -20.77
CA VAL A 229 6.45 -3.97 -21.85
C VAL A 229 6.71 -2.75 -22.74
N ASN A 230 6.83 -2.93 -24.06
CA ASN A 230 7.12 -1.82 -24.96
C ASN A 230 6.01 -0.76 -24.92
N VAL A 231 6.23 0.32 -24.17
CA VAL A 231 5.29 1.42 -23.92
C VAL A 231 5.14 2.40 -25.10
N LYS A 232 5.93 2.28 -26.17
CA LYS A 232 5.86 3.24 -27.30
C LYS A 232 4.54 3.19 -28.06
N ARG A 233 3.82 2.06 -28.05
CA ARG A 233 2.50 1.90 -28.70
C ARG A 233 1.32 1.81 -27.72
N ARG A 234 1.57 1.59 -26.43
CA ARG A 234 0.54 1.19 -25.45
C ARG A 234 0.32 2.28 -24.44
N GLN A 235 -0.56 3.22 -24.75
CA GLN A 235 -0.94 4.24 -23.80
C GLN A 235 -2.39 4.02 -23.42
N GLY A 236 -2.59 3.47 -22.22
CA GLY A 236 -3.88 3.42 -21.56
C GLY A 236 -4.30 4.81 -21.08
N SER A 237 -4.15 5.83 -21.92
CA SER A 237 -4.43 7.25 -21.71
C SER A 237 -5.08 7.79 -22.98
N LEU A 238 -6.05 8.70 -22.84
CA LEU A 238 -6.72 9.32 -24.00
C LEU A 238 -5.82 10.32 -24.74
N VAL A 239 -4.93 10.99 -23.99
CA VAL A 239 -3.87 11.84 -24.54
C VAL A 239 -2.53 11.13 -24.45
N VAL A 240 -1.80 11.07 -25.55
CA VAL A 240 -0.52 10.36 -25.61
C VAL A 240 0.62 11.23 -25.02
N GLY A 241 1.48 10.66 -24.19
CA GLY A 241 2.69 11.27 -23.63
C GLY A 241 2.51 11.87 -22.24
N GLU A 242 3.19 11.31 -21.24
CA GLU A 242 3.12 11.80 -19.84
C GLU A 242 3.54 13.28 -19.72
N GLN A 243 4.63 13.66 -20.39
CA GLN A 243 5.13 15.03 -20.35
C GLN A 243 4.17 16.01 -21.03
N ALA A 244 3.51 15.60 -22.12
CA ALA A 244 2.51 16.43 -22.81
C ALA A 244 1.29 16.68 -21.92
N ARG A 245 0.78 15.63 -21.26
CA ARG A 245 -0.30 15.75 -20.28
C ARG A 245 0.07 16.71 -19.14
N ARG A 246 1.27 16.58 -18.57
CA ARG A 246 1.74 17.53 -17.54
C ARG A 246 1.75 18.98 -18.03
N ILE A 247 2.21 19.21 -19.25
CA ILE A 247 2.19 20.55 -19.87
C ILE A 247 0.75 21.06 -20.04
N MET A 248 -0.20 20.23 -20.48
CA MET A 248 -1.61 20.59 -20.56
C MET A 248 -2.18 21.01 -19.20
N ARG A 249 -1.81 20.32 -18.12
CA ARG A 249 -2.19 20.71 -16.75
C ARG A 249 -1.73 22.12 -16.42
N HIS A 250 -0.48 22.46 -16.74
CA HIS A 250 0.05 23.81 -16.49
C HIS A 250 -0.69 24.90 -17.28
N ALA A 251 -1.13 24.59 -18.50
CA ALA A 251 -1.93 25.51 -19.31
C ALA A 251 -3.36 25.70 -18.73
N LEU A 252 -4.03 24.62 -18.30
CA LEU A 252 -5.42 24.67 -17.84
C LEU A 252 -5.59 25.15 -16.39
N VAL A 253 -4.55 25.02 -15.56
CA VAL A 253 -4.58 25.35 -14.12
C VAL A 253 -3.55 26.46 -13.79
N LEU A 254 -3.21 27.31 -14.76
CA LEU A 254 -2.34 28.50 -14.66
C LEU A 254 -1.29 28.43 -13.52
N ASN A 255 -0.29 27.59 -13.71
CA ASN A 255 0.96 27.63 -12.93
C ASN A 255 2.08 28.16 -13.84
N ASP A 256 3.16 28.72 -13.27
CA ASP A 256 4.29 29.33 -14.01
C ASP A 256 4.51 28.66 -15.38
N PRO A 257 4.51 29.43 -16.49
CA PRO A 257 4.64 28.86 -17.81
C PRO A 257 5.89 27.97 -17.84
N VAL A 258 5.69 26.71 -18.22
CA VAL A 258 6.79 25.74 -18.30
C VAL A 258 7.80 26.29 -19.29
N ALA A 259 8.99 26.66 -18.81
CA ALA A 259 10.09 27.04 -19.68
C ALA A 259 10.31 25.93 -20.71
N VAL A 260 10.05 26.24 -21.98
CA VAL A 260 10.17 25.26 -23.06
C VAL A 260 11.64 25.04 -23.35
N SER A 261 12.12 23.84 -23.03
CA SER A 261 13.47 23.39 -23.29
C SER A 261 13.50 22.50 -24.53
N GLU A 262 14.69 22.26 -25.09
CA GLU A 262 14.86 21.31 -26.20
C GLU A 262 14.29 19.92 -25.87
N ARG A 263 14.39 19.48 -24.61
CA ARG A 263 13.87 18.18 -24.15
C ARG A 263 12.34 18.14 -24.08
N THR A 264 11.69 19.29 -23.84
CA THR A 264 10.23 19.38 -23.66
C THR A 264 9.50 19.84 -24.91
N LEU A 265 10.20 20.39 -25.91
CA LEU A 265 9.63 20.98 -27.13
C LEU A 265 8.62 20.06 -27.83
N ARG A 266 8.96 18.80 -28.09
CA ARG A 266 8.03 17.86 -28.76
C ARG A 266 6.78 17.56 -27.93
N SER A 267 6.91 17.56 -26.61
CA SER A 267 5.77 17.37 -25.70
C SER A 267 4.88 18.61 -25.64
N VAL A 268 5.45 19.81 -25.80
CA VAL A 268 4.71 21.08 -25.92
C VAL A 268 3.95 21.13 -27.24
N GLU A 269 4.58 20.75 -28.37
CA GLU A 269 3.91 20.62 -29.67
C GLU A 269 2.67 19.71 -29.57
N LEU A 270 2.84 18.53 -28.93
CA LEU A 270 1.75 17.57 -28.73
C LEU A 270 0.66 18.09 -27.77
N ALA A 271 1.04 18.77 -26.69
CA ALA A 271 0.09 19.36 -25.75
C ALA A 271 -0.76 20.44 -26.44
N LEU A 272 -0.15 21.31 -27.23
CA LEU A 272 -0.86 22.33 -27.99
C LEU A 272 -1.76 21.72 -29.04
N SER A 273 -1.32 20.71 -29.79
CA SER A 273 -2.19 20.05 -30.77
C SER A 273 -3.43 19.41 -30.14
N CYS A 274 -3.36 18.98 -28.87
CA CYS A 274 -4.51 18.49 -28.12
C CYS A 274 -5.46 19.62 -27.69
N LEU A 275 -4.93 20.74 -27.19
CA LEU A 275 -5.71 21.87 -26.68
C LEU A 275 -6.35 22.70 -27.80
N SER A 276 -5.53 23.17 -28.75
CA SER A 276 -5.96 23.98 -29.87
C SER A 276 -5.06 23.66 -31.07
N PRO A 277 -5.57 22.99 -32.12
CA PRO A 277 -4.76 22.66 -33.29
C PRO A 277 -4.30 23.97 -33.94
N VAL A 278 -3.07 24.36 -33.64
CA VAL A 278 -2.42 25.54 -34.21
C VAL A 278 -2.23 25.27 -35.70
N GLY A 279 -3.16 25.79 -36.51
CA GLY A 279 -3.13 25.84 -37.98
C GLY A 279 -2.62 24.59 -38.68
N ASP A 280 -3.53 23.78 -39.25
CA ASP A 280 -3.26 22.66 -40.18
C ASP A 280 -1.80 22.20 -40.24
N HIS A 281 -1.43 21.32 -39.31
CA HIS A 281 -0.19 20.54 -39.40
C HIS A 281 -0.31 19.52 -40.54
N VAL A 282 -0.37 19.98 -41.78
CA VAL A 282 -0.23 19.17 -42.97
C VAL A 282 1.12 19.48 -43.59
N ASP A 283 2.15 18.82 -43.08
CA ASP A 283 3.39 18.60 -43.84
C ASP A 283 3.79 17.13 -43.66
N SER A 284 3.33 16.33 -44.63
CA SER A 284 3.87 15.06 -45.16
C SER A 284 4.87 14.26 -44.30
N ASP A 285 4.35 13.26 -43.58
CA ASP A 285 4.65 11.84 -43.86
C ASP A 285 3.60 10.96 -43.16
N GLY A 286 2.57 10.54 -43.91
CA GLY A 286 1.44 9.76 -43.41
C GLY A 286 0.39 10.60 -42.67
N ALA A 287 -0.80 10.73 -43.26
CA ALA A 287 -1.98 11.22 -42.56
C ALA A 287 -2.31 10.28 -41.39
N VAL A 288 -1.78 10.58 -40.21
CA VAL A 288 -2.24 9.95 -38.97
C VAL A 288 -3.58 10.59 -38.69
N SER A 289 -4.66 9.90 -39.08
CA SER A 289 -6.02 10.19 -38.65
C SER A 289 -6.00 10.54 -37.16
N GLU A 290 -6.45 11.75 -36.83
CA GLU A 290 -6.47 12.21 -35.45
C GLU A 290 -7.26 11.19 -34.62
N ALA A 291 -6.65 10.62 -33.58
CA ALA A 291 -7.30 9.57 -32.81
C ALA A 291 -8.58 10.13 -32.16
N SER A 292 -9.72 9.45 -32.34
CA SER A 292 -11.04 9.82 -31.78
C SER A 292 -10.97 10.33 -30.33
N ALA A 293 -10.18 9.65 -29.50
CA ALA A 293 -9.93 10.01 -28.10
C ALA A 293 -9.40 11.44 -27.88
N THR A 294 -8.50 11.92 -28.74
CA THR A 294 -7.96 13.29 -28.65
C THR A 294 -9.04 14.32 -29.01
N THR A 295 -9.89 13.99 -29.98
CA THR A 295 -11.04 14.84 -30.36
C THR A 295 -12.05 14.93 -29.23
N SER A 296 -12.44 13.81 -28.61
CA SER A 296 -13.39 13.78 -27.49
C SER A 296 -12.89 14.59 -26.29
N ILE A 297 -11.60 14.45 -25.94
CA ILE A 297 -10.96 15.26 -24.90
C ILE A 297 -10.99 16.76 -25.27
N ARG A 298 -10.64 17.12 -26.50
CA ARG A 298 -10.69 18.52 -26.93
C ARG A 298 -12.11 19.09 -26.82
N THR A 299 -13.12 18.32 -27.22
CA THR A 299 -14.52 18.75 -27.16
C THR A 299 -14.95 19.04 -25.73
N ILE A 300 -14.72 18.11 -24.78
CA ILE A 300 -15.10 18.35 -23.38
C ILE A 300 -14.31 19.50 -22.76
N LEU A 301 -13.01 19.63 -23.09
CA LEU A 301 -12.19 20.72 -22.59
C LEU A 301 -12.69 22.08 -23.10
N LYS A 302 -13.12 22.19 -24.36
CA LYS A 302 -13.71 23.42 -24.93
C LYS A 302 -15.05 23.78 -24.31
N LEU A 303 -15.79 22.80 -23.78
CA LEU A 303 -17.05 23.05 -23.07
C LEU A 303 -16.82 23.47 -21.61
N VAL A 304 -15.70 23.12 -21.00
CA VAL A 304 -15.40 23.54 -19.62
C VAL A 304 -14.57 24.82 -19.60
N TRP A 305 -13.50 24.87 -20.40
CA TRP A 305 -12.55 25.98 -20.47
C TRP A 305 -12.69 26.77 -21.78
N ARG A 306 -12.30 28.05 -21.70
CA ARG A 306 -11.90 28.85 -22.85
C ARG A 306 -10.49 28.42 -23.30
N VAL A 307 -10.40 27.21 -23.85
CA VAL A 307 -9.13 26.51 -24.12
C VAL A 307 -8.15 27.35 -24.93
N ASP A 308 -8.64 28.13 -25.89
CA ASP A 308 -7.76 28.97 -26.72
C ASP A 308 -7.09 30.09 -25.92
N ALA A 309 -7.79 30.67 -24.92
CA ALA A 309 -7.20 31.65 -24.00
C ALA A 309 -6.19 30.98 -23.06
N ALA A 310 -6.52 29.79 -22.55
CA ALA A 310 -5.65 29.04 -21.65
C ALA A 310 -4.37 28.51 -22.34
N ALA A 311 -4.43 28.21 -23.64
CA ALA A 311 -3.30 27.69 -24.41
C ALA A 311 -2.34 28.77 -24.92
N LEU A 312 -2.78 30.03 -24.97
CA LEU A 312 -2.00 31.18 -25.49
C LEU A 312 -0.59 31.31 -24.87
N PRO A 313 -0.38 31.19 -23.55
CA PRO A 313 0.94 31.39 -22.94
C PRO A 313 1.91 30.26 -23.28
N LEU A 314 1.37 29.05 -23.42
CA LEU A 314 2.13 27.89 -23.87
C LEU A 314 2.55 28.04 -25.33
N ALA A 315 1.66 28.57 -26.17
CA ALA A 315 1.95 28.90 -27.57
C ALA A 315 3.04 29.97 -27.68
N GLU A 316 3.00 31.01 -26.84
CA GLU A 316 4.03 32.06 -26.78
C GLU A 316 5.37 31.52 -26.30
N SER A 317 5.37 30.68 -25.27
CA SER A 317 6.58 30.03 -24.77
C SER A 317 7.20 29.09 -25.80
N LEU A 318 6.37 28.40 -26.60
CA LEU A 318 6.85 27.59 -27.73
C LEU A 318 7.43 28.45 -28.85
N LEU A 319 6.79 29.58 -29.19
CA LEU A 319 7.29 30.52 -30.18
C LEU A 319 8.66 31.07 -29.77
N GLU A 320 8.82 31.43 -28.50
CA GLU A 320 10.09 31.91 -27.96
C GLU A 320 11.16 30.83 -28.04
N ALA A 321 10.83 29.59 -27.70
CA ALA A 321 11.77 28.47 -27.82
C ALA A 321 12.18 28.19 -29.27
N TYR A 322 11.27 28.33 -30.25
CA TYR A 322 11.65 28.20 -31.67
C TYR A 322 12.63 29.29 -32.11
N ARG A 323 12.53 30.50 -31.56
CA ARG A 323 13.39 31.65 -31.91
C ARG A 323 14.74 31.62 -31.22
N THR A 324 14.79 31.25 -29.95
CA THR A 324 15.98 31.39 -29.10
C THR A 324 16.85 30.14 -29.02
N THR A 325 16.27 28.95 -29.22
CA THR A 325 17.02 27.70 -29.06
C THR A 325 17.97 27.48 -30.24
N GLN A 326 19.28 27.49 -29.95
CA GLN A 326 20.31 27.20 -30.94
C GLN A 326 20.35 25.70 -31.28
N VAL A 327 20.21 25.36 -32.57
CA VAL A 327 20.23 23.96 -33.05
C VAL A 327 21.31 23.78 -34.11
N LYS A 328 22.15 22.75 -33.97
CA LYS A 328 23.23 22.46 -34.93
C LYS A 328 22.70 22.10 -36.32
N SER A 329 21.68 21.25 -36.38
CA SER A 329 21.07 20.77 -37.63
C SER A 329 20.42 21.89 -38.44
N ILE A 330 20.79 22.02 -39.71
CA ILE A 330 20.23 23.00 -40.65
C ILE A 330 18.74 22.69 -40.92
N LYS A 331 18.40 21.41 -41.14
CA LYS A 331 17.01 20.98 -41.39
C LYS A 331 16.07 21.35 -40.24
N GLU A 332 16.51 21.12 -39.00
CA GLU A 332 15.69 21.45 -37.82
C GLU A 332 15.61 22.97 -37.60
N ARG A 333 16.68 23.73 -37.89
CA ARG A 333 16.61 25.21 -37.87
C ARG A 333 15.58 25.75 -38.86
N GLN A 334 15.56 25.22 -40.08
CA GLN A 334 14.57 25.60 -41.10
C GLN A 334 13.14 25.24 -40.67
N ARG A 335 12.94 24.03 -40.13
CA ARG A 335 11.64 23.59 -39.57
C ARG A 335 11.15 24.53 -38.47
N ARG A 336 12.01 24.86 -37.49
CA ARG A 336 11.65 25.75 -36.37
C ARG A 336 11.35 27.17 -36.85
N ALA A 337 12.11 27.70 -37.81
CA ALA A 337 11.82 29.00 -38.40
C ALA A 337 10.45 29.03 -39.10
N ALA A 338 10.13 28.00 -39.89
CA ALA A 338 8.81 27.87 -40.53
C ALA A 338 7.68 27.75 -39.49
N CYS A 339 7.87 26.93 -38.45
CA CYS A 339 6.92 26.83 -37.35
C CYS A 339 6.74 28.17 -36.61
N ALA A 340 7.81 28.91 -36.35
CA ALA A 340 7.74 30.21 -35.69
C ALA A 340 6.94 31.23 -36.52
N VAL A 341 7.08 31.25 -37.85
CA VAL A 341 6.29 32.12 -38.73
C VAL A 341 4.80 31.77 -38.65
N ARG A 342 4.45 30.48 -38.77
CA ARG A 342 3.05 30.02 -38.67
C ARG A 342 2.44 30.34 -37.31
N LEU A 343 3.17 30.03 -36.23
CA LEU A 343 2.73 30.25 -34.86
C LEU A 343 2.60 31.75 -34.54
N THR A 344 3.50 32.60 -35.07
CA THR A 344 3.37 34.07 -34.96
C THR A 344 2.07 34.55 -35.61
N LYS A 345 1.80 34.13 -36.86
CA LYS A 345 0.57 34.49 -37.59
C LYS A 345 -0.68 34.03 -36.86
N TYR A 346 -0.66 32.82 -36.32
CA TYR A 346 -1.76 32.27 -35.54
C TYR A 346 -2.04 33.11 -34.29
N ILE A 347 -1.01 33.37 -33.48
CA ILE A 347 -1.14 34.16 -32.24
C ILE A 347 -1.66 35.57 -32.52
N THR A 348 -1.12 36.26 -33.54
CA THR A 348 -1.57 37.63 -33.86
C THR A 348 -3.00 37.66 -34.38
N THR A 349 -3.38 36.74 -35.28
CA THR A 349 -4.74 36.65 -35.81
C THR A 349 -5.73 36.32 -34.69
N TRP A 350 -5.37 35.38 -33.81
CA TRP A 350 -6.22 34.96 -32.71
C TRP A 350 -6.43 36.07 -31.67
N ARG A 351 -5.36 36.77 -31.27
CA ARG A 351 -5.44 37.91 -30.33
C ARG A 351 -6.32 39.04 -30.88
N ALA A 352 -6.19 39.35 -32.18
CA ALA A 352 -7.02 40.37 -32.83
C ALA A 352 -8.50 39.98 -32.87
N ALA A 353 -8.79 38.69 -33.09
CA ALA A 353 -10.16 38.18 -33.13
C ALA A 353 -10.80 37.99 -31.74
N ASN A 354 -10.01 37.92 -30.66
CA ASN A 354 -10.47 37.59 -29.31
C ASN A 354 -9.93 38.56 -28.24
N PRO A 355 -10.18 39.87 -28.34
CA PRO A 355 -9.63 40.87 -27.41
C PRO A 355 -10.04 40.59 -25.95
N ASP A 356 -11.30 40.19 -25.73
CA ASP A 356 -11.81 39.86 -24.39
C ASP A 356 -11.11 38.65 -23.77
N ALA A 357 -10.73 37.66 -24.60
CA ALA A 357 -10.05 36.46 -24.14
C ALA A 357 -8.62 36.77 -23.66
N VAL A 358 -7.96 37.74 -24.32
CA VAL A 358 -6.63 38.23 -23.93
C VAL A 358 -6.71 39.02 -22.62
N SER A 359 -7.71 39.91 -22.48
CA SER A 359 -7.93 40.67 -21.23
C SER A 359 -8.14 39.74 -20.04
N LEU A 360 -9.05 38.78 -20.17
CA LEU A 360 -9.36 37.81 -19.11
C LEU A 360 -8.14 36.97 -18.70
N TYR A 361 -7.29 36.62 -19.67
CA TYR A 361 -6.05 35.92 -19.40
C TYR A 361 -5.07 36.77 -18.56
N GLU A 362 -4.83 38.03 -18.95
CA GLU A 362 -3.95 38.93 -18.20
C GLU A 362 -4.50 39.23 -16.80
N GLU A 363 -5.81 39.37 -16.66
CA GLU A 363 -6.50 39.51 -15.37
C GLU A 363 -6.28 38.27 -14.47
N CYS A 364 -6.48 37.06 -15.00
CA CYS A 364 -6.23 35.82 -14.27
C CYS A 364 -4.77 35.68 -13.83
N LYS A 365 -3.84 36.03 -14.71
CA LYS A 365 -2.41 36.00 -14.42
C LYS A 365 -2.07 36.93 -13.26
N LEU A 366 -2.61 38.15 -13.27
CA LEU A 366 -2.43 39.12 -12.18
C LEU A 366 -3.05 38.63 -10.86
N GLU A 367 -4.23 37.99 -10.88
CA GLU A 367 -4.83 37.41 -9.68
C GLU A 367 -3.97 36.29 -9.09
N VAL A 368 -3.51 35.34 -9.92
CA VAL A 368 -2.64 34.24 -9.46
C VAL A 368 -1.31 34.77 -8.91
N GLU A 369 -0.72 35.79 -9.54
CA GLU A 369 0.49 36.46 -9.03
C GLU A 369 0.24 37.14 -7.66
N LYS A 370 -0.92 37.79 -7.47
CA LYS A 370 -1.32 38.41 -6.19
C LYS A 370 -1.53 37.37 -5.09
N GLU A 371 -2.24 36.28 -5.38
CA GLU A 371 -2.46 35.18 -4.42
C GLU A 371 -1.12 34.55 -3.99
N ARG A 372 -0.20 34.34 -4.93
CA ARG A 372 1.15 33.83 -4.64
C ARG A 372 1.96 34.81 -3.80
N ALA A 373 1.90 36.11 -4.09
CA ALA A 373 2.57 37.13 -3.29
C ALA A 373 2.01 37.20 -1.86
N ALA A 374 0.68 37.10 -1.69
CA ALA A 374 0.03 37.05 -0.39
C ALA A 374 0.41 35.79 0.40
N ALA A 375 0.43 34.64 -0.26
CA ALA A 375 0.87 33.37 0.33
C ALA A 375 2.35 33.40 0.77
N ALA A 376 3.22 34.01 -0.03
CA ALA A 376 4.64 34.18 0.31
C ALA A 376 4.84 35.14 1.50
N ALA A 377 4.00 36.18 1.62
CA ALA A 377 4.01 37.11 2.75
C ALA A 377 3.53 36.43 4.04
N ALA A 378 2.44 35.65 3.98
CA ALA A 378 1.91 34.89 5.12
C ALA A 378 2.92 33.85 5.64
N ALA A 379 3.66 33.18 4.75
CA ALA A 379 4.70 32.23 5.12
C ALA A 379 5.91 32.88 5.83
N GLN A 380 6.13 34.19 5.68
CA GLN A 380 7.17 34.94 6.39
C GLN A 380 6.72 35.44 7.76
N GLY A 381 5.40 35.64 7.98
CA GLY A 381 4.84 36.08 9.26
C GLY A 381 4.66 34.98 10.32
N GLY A 382 4.77 33.71 9.95
CA GLY A 382 4.56 32.56 10.86
C GLY A 382 5.78 32.13 11.70
N ALA A 383 6.89 32.86 11.67
CA ALA A 383 8.14 32.52 12.38
C ALA A 383 8.32 33.27 13.71
N GLY A 384 7.23 33.58 14.43
CA GLY A 384 7.30 34.34 15.67
C GLY A 384 6.12 34.08 16.61
N ALA A 385 6.06 32.88 17.21
CA ALA A 385 5.34 32.64 18.46
C ALA A 385 5.70 31.25 18.99
N ASN A 386 6.74 31.20 19.83
CA ASN A 386 6.96 30.30 20.97
C ASN A 386 8.44 30.38 21.33
N ALA A 387 8.79 31.45 22.03
CA ALA A 387 9.99 31.50 22.84
C ALA A 387 9.53 31.28 24.28
N ASP A 388 9.68 30.05 24.76
CA ASP A 388 9.79 29.79 26.19
C ASP A 388 11.16 29.18 26.45
N ALA A 389 11.81 29.77 27.41
CA ALA A 389 13.22 29.63 27.74
C ALA A 389 13.53 28.30 28.40
N GLU A 390 14.68 27.73 28.08
CA GLU A 390 15.49 27.01 29.05
C GLU A 390 16.97 27.27 28.73
N GLU A 391 17.67 27.79 29.74
CA GLU A 391 19.11 28.02 29.76
C GLU A 391 19.84 26.69 29.60
N ASP A 392 20.80 26.63 28.67
CA ASP A 392 21.97 25.78 28.89
C ASP A 392 23.24 26.52 28.53
N THR A 393 24.10 26.60 29.53
CA THR A 393 25.37 27.30 29.55
C THR A 393 26.47 26.42 28.98
N GLY A 394 27.23 26.95 28.02
CA GLY A 394 28.66 26.67 27.94
C GLY A 394 29.18 26.14 26.61
N GLY A 395 30.30 26.72 26.18
CA GLY A 395 31.24 26.04 25.27
C GLY A 395 31.40 26.69 23.90
N GLY A 396 32.00 27.88 23.85
CA GLY A 396 32.41 28.51 22.60
C GLY A 396 33.46 27.70 21.84
N ARG A 397 33.30 27.60 20.51
CA ARG A 397 34.40 27.43 19.55
C ARG A 397 33.99 28.01 18.19
N ALA A 398 34.70 29.06 17.81
CA ALA A 398 34.60 29.74 16.53
C ALA A 398 34.97 28.79 15.36
N ARG A 399 34.23 28.88 14.25
CA ARG A 399 34.59 28.27 12.96
C ARG A 399 34.35 29.29 11.82
N PRO A 400 35.23 29.37 10.81
CA PRO A 400 35.42 30.56 9.97
C PRO A 400 34.43 30.65 8.80
N PRO A 401 34.35 31.79 8.08
CA PRO A 401 33.27 32.07 7.15
C PRO A 401 33.49 31.35 5.82
N ASN A 402 32.66 30.35 5.52
CA ASN A 402 32.61 29.77 4.18
C ASN A 402 31.60 30.54 3.33
N SER A 403 32.15 31.30 2.38
CA SER A 403 31.45 31.91 1.27
C SER A 403 30.73 30.84 0.44
N ARG A 404 29.39 30.80 0.54
CA ARG A 404 28.54 30.12 -0.45
C ARG A 404 27.56 31.11 -1.04
N CYS A 405 27.83 31.43 -2.30
CA CYS A 405 26.96 32.10 -3.24
C CYS A 405 25.50 31.64 -3.06
N ARG A 406 24.63 32.58 -2.66
CA ARG A 406 23.18 32.38 -2.58
C ARG A 406 22.65 32.08 -3.98
N LYS A 407 22.47 30.79 -4.32
CA LYS A 407 21.51 30.42 -5.36
C LYS A 407 20.13 30.88 -4.86
N ARG A 408 19.49 31.77 -5.64
CA ARG A 408 18.13 32.28 -5.41
C ARG A 408 17.21 31.10 -5.03
N GLY A 409 16.65 31.17 -3.82
CA GLY A 409 15.74 30.18 -3.30
C GLY A 409 14.49 30.08 -4.18
N GLN A 410 14.15 28.86 -4.58
CA GLN A 410 12.79 28.53 -4.99
C GLN A 410 11.86 28.85 -3.81
N ALA A 411 10.77 29.57 -4.08
CA ALA A 411 9.75 29.85 -3.09
C ALA A 411 9.26 28.53 -2.48
N ARG A 412 9.29 28.44 -1.15
CA ARG A 412 8.71 27.31 -0.40
C ARG A 412 7.21 27.26 -0.75
N LYS A 413 6.77 26.18 -1.39
CA LYS A 413 5.34 25.90 -1.60
C LYS A 413 4.65 25.94 -0.22
N VAL A 414 3.52 26.62 -0.10
CA VAL A 414 2.69 26.60 1.10
C VAL A 414 2.25 25.16 1.35
N ASN A 415 2.53 24.63 2.53
CA ASN A 415 2.11 23.28 2.91
C ASN A 415 0.58 23.25 3.03
N VAL A 416 -0.09 22.50 2.15
CA VAL A 416 -1.50 22.12 2.34
C VAL A 416 -1.56 21.23 3.58
N LYS A 417 -2.53 21.48 4.48
CA LYS A 417 -2.66 20.68 5.69
C LYS A 417 -3.03 19.24 5.33
N PRO A 418 -2.50 18.23 6.05
CA PRO A 418 -2.94 16.86 5.87
C PRO A 418 -4.45 16.75 6.04
N GLY A 419 -5.15 16.06 5.12
CA GLY A 419 -6.60 15.93 5.11
C GLY A 419 -7.34 16.91 4.20
N ASP A 420 -6.74 18.04 3.83
CA ASP A 420 -7.33 18.98 2.88
C ASP A 420 -6.95 18.60 1.44
N GLU A 421 -7.94 18.47 0.56
CA GLU A 421 -7.64 18.34 -0.87
C GLU A 421 -7.05 19.66 -1.39
N PRO A 422 -5.93 19.62 -2.14
CA PRO A 422 -5.34 20.83 -2.67
C PRO A 422 -6.35 21.54 -3.59
N ALA A 423 -6.69 22.79 -3.25
CA ALA A 423 -7.49 23.64 -4.12
C ALA A 423 -6.77 23.80 -5.46
N PHE A 424 -7.52 23.67 -6.56
CA PHE A 424 -6.93 23.80 -7.88
C PHE A 424 -6.56 25.23 -8.26
N ASN A 425 -7.21 26.21 -7.62
CA ASN A 425 -7.18 27.60 -8.05
C ASN A 425 -7.45 27.72 -9.56
N ILE A 426 -8.46 27.00 -10.06
CA ILE A 426 -8.89 27.14 -11.46
C ILE A 426 -9.36 28.58 -11.63
N PRO A 427 -8.72 29.38 -12.49
CA PRO A 427 -9.13 30.75 -12.67
C PRO A 427 -10.53 30.76 -13.28
N ARG A 428 -11.53 31.17 -12.49
CA ARG A 428 -12.93 31.29 -12.94
C ARG A 428 -13.07 32.03 -14.29
N PRO A 429 -12.28 33.09 -14.59
CA PRO A 429 -12.40 33.77 -15.87
C PRO A 429 -11.92 32.95 -17.09
N LEU A 430 -11.17 31.86 -16.89
CA LEU A 430 -10.81 30.89 -17.94
C LEU A 430 -11.89 29.83 -18.21
N LEU A 431 -12.95 29.79 -17.41
CA LEU A 431 -14.08 28.87 -17.63
C LEU A 431 -15.11 29.48 -18.59
N GLN A 432 -15.87 28.62 -19.25
CA GLN A 432 -16.98 29.05 -20.11
C GLN A 432 -18.04 29.83 -19.29
N PRO A 433 -18.73 30.84 -19.86
CA PRO A 433 -19.66 31.69 -19.10
C PRO A 433 -20.75 30.93 -18.33
N TYR A 434 -21.28 29.84 -18.89
CA TYR A 434 -22.30 29.02 -18.24
C TYR A 434 -21.75 28.19 -17.06
N MET A 435 -20.45 27.87 -17.05
CA MET A 435 -19.81 27.24 -15.89
C MET A 435 -19.69 28.23 -14.72
N GLN A 436 -19.57 29.53 -14.99
CA GLN A 436 -19.35 30.55 -13.96
C GLN A 436 -20.59 30.78 -13.07
N VAL A 437 -21.77 30.38 -13.55
CA VAL A 437 -23.05 30.48 -12.84
C VAL A 437 -23.22 29.35 -11.82
N LEU A 438 -22.47 28.26 -11.96
CA LEU A 438 -22.50 27.14 -11.02
C LEU A 438 -21.79 27.48 -9.70
N ASP A 439 -22.17 26.73 -8.67
CA ASP A 439 -21.48 26.77 -7.38
C ASP A 439 -20.00 26.34 -7.53
N SER A 440 -19.13 26.82 -6.65
CA SER A 440 -17.70 26.51 -6.69
C SER A 440 -17.41 25.00 -6.64
N ASN A 441 -18.19 24.23 -5.88
CA ASN A 441 -18.01 22.78 -5.73
C ASN A 441 -18.42 22.04 -7.00
N ASP A 442 -19.57 22.37 -7.59
CA ASP A 442 -20.03 21.81 -8.87
C ASP A 442 -19.00 22.04 -9.98
N VAL A 443 -18.47 23.27 -10.08
CA VAL A 443 -17.40 23.62 -11.02
C VAL A 443 -16.15 22.76 -10.77
N ASP A 444 -15.74 22.65 -9.51
CA ASP A 444 -14.57 21.87 -9.10
C ASP A 444 -14.71 20.39 -9.48
N HIS A 445 -15.87 19.78 -9.23
CA HIS A 445 -16.14 18.38 -9.58
C HIS A 445 -16.12 18.14 -11.10
N ILE A 446 -16.74 19.01 -11.88
CA ILE A 446 -16.71 18.93 -13.35
C ILE A 446 -15.27 19.08 -13.88
N CYS A 447 -14.53 20.06 -13.37
CA CYS A 447 -13.15 20.30 -13.78
C CYS A 447 -12.24 19.15 -13.40
N ARG A 448 -12.38 18.58 -12.19
CA ARG A 448 -11.65 17.36 -11.75
C ARG A 448 -11.85 16.21 -12.72
N MET A 449 -13.09 15.95 -13.13
CA MET A 449 -13.39 14.88 -14.07
C MET A 449 -12.71 15.14 -15.43
N GLY A 450 -12.89 16.34 -15.99
CA GLY A 450 -12.27 16.72 -17.26
C GLY A 450 -10.74 16.58 -17.24
N LEU A 451 -10.10 17.05 -16.16
CA LEU A 451 -8.66 16.92 -15.96
C LEU A 451 -8.23 15.46 -15.74
N ALA A 452 -8.98 14.65 -15.00
CA ALA A 452 -8.64 13.24 -14.77
C ALA A 452 -8.55 12.46 -16.09
N PHE A 453 -9.57 12.57 -16.95
CA PHE A 453 -9.57 11.90 -18.25
C PHE A 453 -8.52 12.44 -19.23
N THR A 454 -8.18 13.73 -19.12
CA THR A 454 -7.17 14.38 -19.96
C THR A 454 -5.75 13.99 -19.54
N LEU A 455 -5.48 13.97 -18.23
CA LEU A 455 -4.13 13.96 -17.68
C LEU A 455 -3.65 12.57 -17.25
N ASP A 456 -4.58 11.70 -16.90
CA ASP A 456 -4.25 10.44 -16.24
C ASP A 456 -4.45 9.24 -17.18
N PRO A 457 -3.69 8.15 -16.97
CA PRO A 457 -4.04 6.88 -17.58
C PRO A 457 -5.45 6.44 -17.15
N VAL A 458 -6.33 6.15 -18.11
CA VAL A 458 -7.67 5.63 -17.84
C VAL A 458 -7.61 4.36 -17.02
N VAL A 459 -6.59 3.52 -17.24
CA VAL A 459 -6.37 2.27 -16.51
C VAL A 459 -5.93 2.46 -15.05
N ALA A 460 -5.64 3.70 -14.62
CA ALA A 460 -5.40 4.01 -13.21
C ALA A 460 -6.69 3.86 -12.39
N SER A 461 -7.82 4.39 -12.90
CA SER A 461 -9.13 4.39 -12.24
C SER A 461 -10.11 3.38 -12.83
N ILE A 462 -10.22 3.32 -14.16
CA ILE A 462 -11.19 2.50 -14.88
C ILE A 462 -10.68 1.07 -14.99
N LYS A 463 -11.52 0.12 -14.57
CA LYS A 463 -11.24 -1.31 -14.53
C LYS A 463 -12.23 -2.05 -15.39
N VAL A 464 -11.93 -3.29 -15.77
CA VAL A 464 -12.79 -4.11 -16.66
C VAL A 464 -14.23 -4.22 -16.15
N ARG A 465 -14.39 -4.31 -14.83
CA ARG A 465 -15.69 -4.33 -14.16
C ARG A 465 -16.54 -3.06 -14.35
N HIS A 466 -15.93 -1.92 -14.71
CA HIS A 466 -16.63 -0.65 -14.94
C HIS A 466 -17.11 -0.50 -16.39
N PHE A 467 -16.60 -1.30 -17.34
CA PHE A 467 -16.83 -1.08 -18.77
C PHE A 467 -18.32 -1.09 -19.13
N GLY A 468 -19.04 -2.13 -18.73
CA GLY A 468 -20.48 -2.23 -19.02
C GLY A 468 -21.29 -1.10 -18.37
N GLY A 469 -20.95 -0.69 -17.15
CA GLY A 469 -21.63 0.42 -16.48
C GLY A 469 -21.36 1.78 -17.14
N LEU A 470 -20.13 2.02 -17.62
CA LEU A 470 -19.80 3.23 -18.40
C LEU A 470 -20.49 3.24 -19.76
N GLU A 471 -20.60 2.10 -20.45
CA GLU A 471 -21.35 1.97 -21.71
C GLU A 471 -22.85 2.22 -21.53
N ASP A 472 -23.43 1.70 -20.44
CA ASP A 472 -24.81 1.98 -20.05
C ASP A 472 -25.00 3.49 -19.78
N LEU A 473 -24.05 4.14 -19.08
CA LEU A 473 -24.04 5.59 -18.86
C LEU A 473 -23.91 6.39 -20.18
N CYS A 474 -23.07 5.96 -21.12
CA CYS A 474 -22.99 6.57 -22.45
C CYS A 474 -24.37 6.56 -23.14
N SER A 475 -25.10 5.45 -23.03
CA SER A 475 -26.44 5.30 -23.61
C SER A 475 -27.45 6.24 -22.95
N VAL A 476 -27.38 6.40 -21.62
CA VAL A 476 -28.20 7.36 -20.86
C VAL A 476 -27.89 8.81 -21.26
N LEU A 477 -26.61 9.17 -21.37
CA LEU A 477 -26.16 10.51 -21.77
C LEU A 477 -26.54 10.88 -23.21
N ARG A 478 -26.71 9.87 -24.09
CA ARG A 478 -27.16 10.03 -25.47
C ARG A 478 -28.68 9.90 -25.64
N SER A 479 -29.42 9.70 -24.55
CA SER A 479 -30.89 9.60 -24.59
C SER A 479 -31.55 10.96 -24.86
N GLY A 480 -32.85 10.95 -25.15
CA GLY A 480 -33.62 12.18 -25.34
C GLY A 480 -33.81 13.04 -24.08
N ASN A 481 -33.51 12.50 -22.89
CA ASN A 481 -33.53 13.25 -21.63
C ASN A 481 -32.37 12.80 -20.72
N PRO A 482 -31.14 13.25 -21.02
CA PRO A 482 -29.95 12.79 -20.30
C PRO A 482 -29.92 13.25 -18.85
N ARG A 483 -30.54 14.39 -18.53
CA ARG A 483 -30.60 14.92 -17.16
C ARG A 483 -31.37 13.98 -16.25
N TYR A 484 -32.63 13.70 -16.60
CA TYR A 484 -33.48 12.79 -15.85
C TYR A 484 -32.84 11.40 -15.73
N GLY A 485 -32.28 10.90 -16.84
CA GLY A 485 -31.62 9.58 -16.85
C GLY A 485 -30.44 9.50 -15.87
N ILE A 486 -29.56 10.50 -15.84
CA ILE A 486 -28.42 10.54 -14.91
C ILE A 486 -28.90 10.73 -13.46
N GLU A 487 -29.86 11.62 -13.21
CA GLU A 487 -30.44 11.82 -11.88
C GLU A 487 -31.05 10.52 -11.33
N MET A 488 -31.70 9.72 -12.17
CA MET A 488 -32.23 8.40 -11.79
C MET A 488 -31.13 7.40 -11.42
N VAL A 489 -30.05 7.30 -12.21
CA VAL A 489 -28.94 6.38 -11.91
C VAL A 489 -28.19 6.82 -10.65
N VAL A 490 -27.99 8.13 -10.44
CA VAL A 490 -27.39 8.67 -9.22
C VAL A 490 -28.30 8.43 -8.00
N GLY A 491 -29.61 8.64 -8.14
CA GLY A 491 -30.59 8.32 -7.11
C GLY A 491 -30.57 6.85 -6.72
N GLU A 492 -30.48 5.95 -7.71
CA GLU A 492 -30.33 4.52 -7.47
C GLU A 492 -29.00 4.18 -6.76
N ALA A 493 -27.89 4.77 -7.22
CA ALA A 493 -26.57 4.58 -6.63
C ALA A 493 -26.54 5.00 -5.15
N THR A 494 -27.14 6.16 -4.83
CA THR A 494 -27.12 6.76 -3.49
C THR A 494 -28.24 6.30 -2.55
N SER A 495 -29.28 5.64 -3.08
CA SER A 495 -30.40 5.12 -2.29
C SER A 495 -29.96 4.04 -1.29
N ARG A 496 -30.32 4.26 -0.01
CA ARG A 496 -30.18 3.30 1.10
C ARG A 496 -31.25 2.20 1.07
N ASP A 497 -32.42 2.46 0.51
CA ASP A 497 -33.55 1.51 0.45
C ASP A 497 -33.36 0.42 -0.62
N CYS A 498 -32.50 0.67 -1.61
CA CYS A 498 -32.15 -0.29 -2.64
C CYS A 498 -31.27 -1.45 -2.15
N GLU A 499 -30.91 -1.57 -0.86
CA GLU A 499 -30.16 -2.73 -0.37
C GLU A 499 -30.94 -4.06 -0.52
N ARG A 500 -32.26 -4.01 -0.76
CA ARG A 500 -33.11 -5.18 -1.07
C ARG A 500 -33.29 -5.48 -2.57
N ALA A 501 -32.98 -4.54 -3.46
CA ALA A 501 -33.10 -4.71 -4.92
C ALA A 501 -31.72 -4.69 -5.59
N ALA A 502 -31.49 -5.55 -6.58
CA ALA A 502 -30.22 -5.58 -7.29
C ALA A 502 -30.00 -4.25 -8.04
N LYS A 503 -28.99 -3.47 -7.63
CA LYS A 503 -28.61 -2.22 -8.32
C LYS A 503 -28.19 -2.50 -9.77
N SER A 504 -28.52 -1.59 -10.67
CA SER A 504 -28.11 -1.59 -12.06
C SER A 504 -26.58 -1.50 -12.19
N ARG A 505 -26.06 -1.95 -13.34
CA ARG A 505 -24.61 -1.92 -13.61
C ARG A 505 -24.05 -0.50 -13.61
N SER A 506 -24.80 0.46 -14.13
CA SER A 506 -24.44 1.88 -14.13
C SER A 506 -24.43 2.46 -12.72
N ALA A 507 -25.40 2.12 -11.86
CA ALA A 507 -25.41 2.54 -10.46
C ALA A 507 -24.24 1.95 -9.66
N ILE A 508 -23.93 0.66 -9.83
CA ILE A 508 -22.74 0.03 -9.23
C ILE A 508 -21.46 0.70 -9.72
N CYS A 509 -21.38 1.01 -11.01
CA CYS A 509 -20.23 1.70 -11.60
C CYS A 509 -20.02 3.09 -10.97
N LEU A 510 -21.08 3.88 -10.79
CA LEU A 510 -21.00 5.19 -10.14
C LEU A 510 -20.64 5.08 -8.65
N LEU A 511 -21.13 4.06 -7.95
CA LEU A 511 -20.74 3.78 -6.56
C LEU A 511 -19.24 3.51 -6.40
N GLU A 512 -18.62 2.81 -7.37
CA GLU A 512 -17.18 2.54 -7.36
C GLU A 512 -16.35 3.70 -7.91
N LEU A 513 -16.94 4.56 -8.75
CA LEU A 513 -16.34 5.74 -9.36
C LEU A 513 -16.99 7.03 -8.82
N ARG A 514 -17.01 7.20 -7.50
CA ARG A 514 -17.72 8.32 -6.84
C ARG A 514 -17.34 9.71 -7.35
N HIS A 515 -16.07 9.92 -7.70
CA HIS A 515 -15.61 11.17 -8.30
C HIS A 515 -16.32 11.47 -9.65
N ILE A 516 -16.63 10.44 -10.45
CA ILE A 516 -17.43 10.57 -11.67
C ILE A 516 -18.90 10.80 -11.32
N MET A 517 -19.44 10.08 -10.32
CA MET A 517 -20.82 10.25 -9.88
C MET A 517 -21.14 11.71 -9.48
N VAL A 518 -20.31 12.30 -8.63
CA VAL A 518 -20.50 13.68 -8.18
C VAL A 518 -20.30 14.67 -9.33
N ALA A 519 -19.32 14.44 -10.21
CA ALA A 519 -19.13 15.28 -11.40
C ALA A 519 -20.29 15.19 -12.39
N LEU A 520 -20.92 14.02 -12.56
CA LEU A 520 -22.12 13.85 -13.39
C LEU A 520 -23.33 14.53 -12.78
N GLN A 521 -23.49 14.48 -11.46
CA GLN A 521 -24.55 15.19 -10.75
C GLN A 521 -24.44 16.70 -10.96
N ALA A 522 -23.23 17.26 -10.86
CA ALA A 522 -22.97 18.66 -11.16
C ALA A 522 -23.19 18.98 -12.67
N ALA A 523 -22.67 18.14 -13.57
CA ALA A 523 -22.80 18.33 -15.01
C ALA A 523 -24.26 18.28 -15.50
N ALA A 524 -25.13 17.51 -14.83
CA ALA A 524 -26.54 17.39 -15.18
C ALA A 524 -27.28 18.74 -15.14
N LEU A 525 -26.82 19.68 -14.30
CA LEU A 525 -27.35 21.06 -14.23
C LEU A 525 -27.16 21.83 -15.54
N LEU A 526 -26.20 21.42 -16.37
CA LEU A 526 -25.87 22.07 -17.64
C LEU A 526 -26.54 21.40 -18.85
N PHE A 527 -27.13 20.21 -18.72
CA PHE A 527 -27.60 19.46 -19.88
C PHE A 527 -28.74 20.15 -20.63
N ASP A 528 -29.62 20.85 -19.93
CA ASP A 528 -30.73 21.56 -20.58
C ASP A 528 -30.25 22.86 -21.27
N THR A 529 -29.32 23.58 -20.64
CA THR A 529 -28.80 24.86 -21.15
C THR A 529 -27.71 24.67 -22.22
N LYS A 530 -26.98 23.55 -22.16
CA LYS A 530 -25.92 23.14 -23.09
C LYS A 530 -25.99 21.63 -23.35
N PRO A 531 -26.90 21.15 -24.23
CA PRO A 531 -27.07 19.72 -24.53
C PRO A 531 -25.82 19.02 -25.05
N ALA A 532 -24.93 19.75 -25.73
CA ALA A 532 -23.64 19.23 -26.21
C ALA A 532 -22.75 18.67 -25.09
N PHE A 533 -22.95 19.11 -23.83
CA PHE A 533 -22.19 18.66 -22.67
C PHE A 533 -22.40 17.18 -22.38
N ALA A 534 -23.64 16.69 -22.45
CA ALA A 534 -23.95 15.28 -22.22
C ALA A 534 -23.30 14.39 -23.28
N GLY A 535 -23.39 14.79 -24.56
CA GLY A 535 -22.75 14.08 -25.68
C GLY A 535 -21.22 14.01 -25.53
N ALA A 536 -20.59 15.13 -25.18
CA ALA A 536 -19.13 15.18 -24.99
C ALA A 536 -18.65 14.26 -23.86
N ILE A 537 -19.40 14.17 -22.74
CA ILE A 537 -19.08 13.22 -21.66
C ILE A 537 -19.23 11.78 -22.15
N ALA A 538 -20.30 11.49 -22.91
CA ALA A 538 -20.55 10.15 -23.45
C ALA A 538 -19.41 9.69 -24.38
N ASP A 539 -18.88 10.60 -25.20
CA ASP A 539 -17.75 10.32 -26.11
C ASP A 539 -16.47 10.04 -25.33
N VAL A 540 -16.19 10.82 -24.28
CA VAL A 540 -15.04 10.57 -23.39
C VAL A 540 -15.14 9.21 -22.67
N PHE A 541 -16.32 8.85 -22.16
CA PHE A 541 -16.53 7.55 -21.52
C PHE A 541 -16.36 6.40 -22.52
N TYR A 542 -16.91 6.55 -23.72
CA TYR A 542 -16.78 5.55 -24.78
C TYR A 542 -15.32 5.34 -25.16
N ASP A 543 -14.59 6.44 -25.42
CA ASP A 543 -13.17 6.39 -25.77
C ASP A 543 -12.31 5.88 -24.62
N ALA A 544 -12.67 6.17 -23.36
CA ALA A 544 -11.98 5.64 -22.19
C ALA A 544 -12.13 4.11 -22.07
N VAL A 545 -13.33 3.58 -22.30
CA VAL A 545 -13.57 2.13 -22.35
C VAL A 545 -12.84 1.50 -23.51
N SER A 546 -12.89 2.10 -24.71
CA SER A 546 -12.19 1.64 -25.91
C SER A 546 -10.66 1.62 -25.71
N CYS A 547 -10.10 2.68 -25.14
CA CYS A 547 -8.69 2.80 -24.78
C CYS A 547 -8.27 1.73 -23.78
N ALA A 548 -9.04 1.54 -22.69
CA ALA A 548 -8.75 0.52 -21.70
C ALA A 548 -8.87 -0.91 -22.27
N ARG A 549 -9.88 -1.18 -23.12
CA ARG A 549 -10.03 -2.45 -23.83
C ARG A 549 -8.85 -2.73 -24.73
N SER A 550 -8.46 -1.78 -25.58
CA SER A 550 -7.29 -1.91 -26.46
C SER A 550 -6.02 -2.15 -25.65
N PHE A 551 -5.84 -1.40 -24.55
CA PHE A 551 -4.72 -1.59 -23.64
C PHE A 551 -4.66 -3.02 -23.09
N TYR A 552 -5.80 -3.61 -22.71
CA TYR A 552 -5.83 -4.98 -22.20
C TYR A 552 -5.83 -6.07 -23.30
N ALA A 553 -6.43 -5.81 -24.46
CA ALA A 553 -6.50 -6.73 -25.60
C ALA A 553 -5.13 -6.94 -26.22
N ASP A 554 -4.26 -5.93 -26.19
CA ASP A 554 -2.85 -6.04 -26.56
C ASP A 554 -2.06 -7.05 -25.70
N PHE A 555 -2.61 -7.54 -24.58
CA PHE A 555 -2.05 -8.67 -23.82
C PHE A 555 -2.51 -10.04 -24.31
N ALA A 556 -3.36 -10.12 -25.33
CA ALA A 556 -3.80 -11.38 -25.93
C ALA A 556 -2.75 -11.87 -26.95
N GLY A 557 -2.25 -13.10 -26.78
CA GLY A 557 -1.28 -13.76 -27.65
C GLY A 557 0.14 -13.24 -27.50
N GLU A 558 0.54 -12.23 -28.27
CA GLU A 558 1.95 -11.91 -28.51
C GLU A 558 2.76 -11.43 -27.28
N VAL A 559 2.09 -10.92 -26.24
CA VAL A 559 2.75 -10.54 -24.98
C VAL A 559 2.89 -11.73 -24.05
N LYS A 560 1.91 -12.63 -24.03
CA LYS A 560 2.03 -13.89 -23.30
C LYS A 560 3.20 -14.69 -23.87
N ASP A 561 3.30 -14.75 -25.20
CA ASP A 561 4.36 -15.47 -25.91
C ASP A 561 5.76 -14.87 -25.68
N ARG A 562 5.84 -13.56 -25.43
CA ARG A 562 7.11 -12.84 -25.20
C ARG A 562 7.46 -12.61 -23.73
N HIS A 563 6.51 -12.83 -22.81
CA HIS A 563 6.67 -12.59 -21.37
C HIS A 563 6.21 -13.81 -20.59
N GLU A 564 7.12 -14.76 -20.39
CA GLU A 564 6.83 -16.01 -19.71
C GLU A 564 6.27 -15.82 -18.28
N TYR A 565 6.72 -14.78 -17.57
CA TYR A 565 6.16 -14.40 -16.26
C TYR A 565 4.64 -14.16 -16.38
N MET A 566 4.22 -13.38 -17.38
CA MET A 566 2.82 -13.04 -17.57
C MET A 566 2.01 -14.23 -18.06
N ALA A 567 2.52 -15.05 -18.99
CA ALA A 567 1.83 -16.27 -19.43
C ALA A 567 1.53 -17.20 -18.24
N ARG A 568 2.56 -17.49 -17.43
CA ARG A 568 2.44 -18.38 -16.25
C ARG A 568 1.38 -17.91 -15.25
N TYR A 569 1.31 -16.61 -14.96
CA TYR A 569 0.42 -16.13 -13.90
C TYR A 569 -0.95 -15.66 -14.40
N LEU A 570 -1.13 -15.40 -15.71
CA LEU A 570 -2.42 -15.07 -16.31
C LEU A 570 -3.20 -16.29 -16.77
N ASP A 571 -2.53 -17.37 -17.16
CA ASP A 571 -3.21 -18.61 -17.57
C ASP A 571 -3.70 -19.42 -16.34
N ASN A 572 -3.23 -19.07 -15.15
CA ASN A 572 -3.62 -19.63 -13.86
C ASN A 572 -4.71 -18.80 -13.14
N ASP A 573 -5.50 -17.98 -13.85
CA ASP A 573 -6.56 -17.13 -13.23
C ASP A 573 -7.61 -17.95 -12.44
N ASN A 574 -7.75 -19.25 -12.76
CA ASN A 574 -8.65 -20.19 -12.09
C ASN A 574 -7.98 -21.06 -11.01
N ALA A 575 -6.66 -20.96 -10.82
CA ALA A 575 -5.95 -21.76 -9.83
C ALA A 575 -6.39 -21.38 -8.41
N THR A 576 -6.45 -22.37 -7.52
CA THR A 576 -6.63 -22.12 -6.08
C THR A 576 -5.38 -21.49 -5.49
N ASP A 577 -5.52 -20.89 -4.30
CA ASP A 577 -4.39 -20.25 -3.61
C ASP A 577 -3.29 -21.28 -3.31
N GLU A 578 -3.68 -22.51 -2.96
CA GLU A 578 -2.78 -23.64 -2.71
C GLU A 578 -2.07 -24.10 -3.99
N GLN A 579 -2.77 -24.14 -5.13
CA GLN A 579 -2.18 -24.51 -6.41
C GLN A 579 -1.11 -23.50 -6.83
N MET A 580 -1.38 -22.19 -6.67
CA MET A 580 -0.40 -21.14 -6.96
C MET A 580 0.86 -21.26 -6.10
N VAL A 581 0.71 -21.57 -4.82
CA VAL A 581 1.84 -21.83 -3.92
C VAL A 581 2.59 -23.10 -4.32
N ALA A 582 1.88 -24.16 -4.72
CA ALA A 582 2.49 -25.40 -5.18
C ALA A 582 3.33 -25.18 -6.45
N TYR A 583 2.79 -24.47 -7.46
CA TYR A 583 3.52 -24.14 -8.68
C TYR A 583 4.78 -23.32 -8.40
N PHE A 584 4.72 -22.38 -7.45
CA PHE A 584 5.90 -21.63 -7.03
C PHE A 584 6.95 -22.54 -6.39
N LYS A 585 6.56 -23.41 -5.46
CA LYS A 585 7.46 -24.34 -4.76
C LYS A 585 8.09 -25.36 -5.71
N GLU A 586 7.33 -25.86 -6.68
CA GLU A 586 7.81 -26.78 -7.71
C GLU A 586 8.92 -26.14 -8.55
N ARG A 587 8.73 -24.87 -8.95
CA ARG A 587 9.71 -24.14 -9.76
C ARG A 587 10.93 -23.67 -8.98
N TYR A 588 10.73 -23.31 -7.71
CA TYR A 588 11.78 -22.79 -6.82
C TYR A 588 11.86 -23.64 -5.54
N PRO A 589 12.32 -24.90 -5.63
CA PRO A 589 12.35 -25.81 -4.49
C PRO A 589 13.31 -25.37 -3.38
N GLY A 590 14.30 -24.52 -3.71
CA GLY A 590 15.22 -23.92 -2.75
C GLY A 590 14.71 -22.63 -2.10
N ALA A 591 13.51 -22.15 -2.43
CA ALA A 591 12.96 -20.94 -1.85
C ALA A 591 12.65 -21.15 -0.35
N SER A 592 13.25 -20.33 0.51
CA SER A 592 12.98 -20.39 1.94
C SER A 592 11.56 -19.89 2.26
N SER A 593 10.86 -20.62 3.11
CA SER A 593 9.60 -20.18 3.72
C SER A 593 9.81 -19.48 5.07
N SER A 594 11.05 -19.38 5.55
CA SER A 594 11.35 -18.78 6.85
C SER A 594 11.30 -17.27 6.79
N THR A 595 10.57 -16.65 7.73
CA THR A 595 10.57 -15.19 7.91
C THR A 595 11.96 -14.65 8.24
N SER A 596 12.79 -15.40 8.97
CA SER A 596 14.16 -14.95 9.30
C SER A 596 15.07 -14.87 8.08
N ALA A 597 14.80 -15.69 7.05
CA ALA A 597 15.57 -15.71 5.81
C ALA A 597 15.05 -14.70 4.79
N THR A 598 13.72 -14.54 4.70
CA THR A 598 13.07 -13.71 3.67
C THR A 598 12.77 -12.28 4.13
N GLY A 599 12.77 -12.01 5.45
CA GLY A 599 12.34 -10.73 6.00
C GLY A 599 10.84 -10.46 5.85
N VAL A 600 10.07 -11.44 5.35
CA VAL A 600 8.64 -11.31 5.09
C VAL A 600 7.85 -12.18 6.07
N TYR A 601 6.97 -11.53 6.81
CA TYR A 601 6.04 -12.16 7.72
C TYR A 601 4.61 -11.95 7.22
N THR A 602 4.05 -12.95 6.55
CA THR A 602 2.67 -12.95 6.02
C THR A 602 1.96 -14.25 6.40
N PRO A 603 1.56 -14.42 7.67
CA PRO A 603 0.93 -15.64 8.17
C PRO A 603 -0.31 -16.01 7.34
N GLY A 604 -0.41 -17.29 6.98
CA GLY A 604 -1.47 -17.81 6.11
C GLY A 604 -1.33 -17.45 4.62
N ARG A 605 -0.26 -16.77 4.23
CA ARG A 605 0.03 -16.36 2.85
C ARG A 605 1.46 -16.70 2.48
N ASP A 606 1.67 -17.97 2.17
CA ASP A 606 2.93 -18.46 1.61
C ASP A 606 3.23 -17.75 0.29
N GLN A 607 4.50 -17.75 -0.11
CA GLN A 607 4.90 -17.20 -1.38
C GLN A 607 4.27 -17.99 -2.54
N CYS A 608 3.57 -17.28 -3.42
CA CYS A 608 2.83 -17.85 -4.56
C CYS A 608 3.38 -17.40 -5.93
N ARG A 609 4.32 -16.44 -5.94
CA ARG A 609 5.00 -15.94 -7.16
C ARG A 609 6.42 -15.52 -6.83
N ALA A 610 7.28 -15.47 -7.85
CA ALA A 610 8.58 -14.80 -7.76
C ALA A 610 8.43 -13.27 -7.83
N GLU A 611 9.39 -12.56 -7.26
CA GLU A 611 9.48 -11.09 -7.29
C GLU A 611 9.78 -10.60 -8.71
N PRO A 612 8.92 -9.74 -9.30
CA PRO A 612 9.15 -9.22 -10.65
C PRO A 612 10.19 -8.10 -10.75
N PHE A 613 10.52 -7.46 -9.63
CA PHE A 613 11.54 -6.40 -9.54
C PHE A 613 12.70 -6.87 -8.65
N ASP A 614 13.92 -6.83 -9.17
CA ASP A 614 15.10 -7.10 -8.35
C ASP A 614 15.48 -5.88 -7.48
N LYS A 615 16.48 -6.05 -6.60
CA LYS A 615 16.95 -4.98 -5.68
C LYS A 615 17.55 -3.76 -6.42
N GLY A 616 18.03 -3.95 -7.65
CA GLY A 616 18.69 -2.91 -8.45
C GLY A 616 17.78 -2.29 -9.51
N ASP A 617 16.50 -2.65 -9.54
CA ASP A 617 15.59 -2.30 -10.62
C ASP A 617 15.35 -0.78 -10.71
N LYS A 618 15.59 -0.22 -11.91
CA LYS A 618 15.49 1.22 -12.18
C LYS A 618 14.23 1.58 -12.97
N THR A 619 13.19 0.74 -12.93
CA THR A 619 11.91 1.04 -13.59
C THR A 619 11.41 2.39 -13.08
N SER A 620 11.23 3.34 -14.01
CA SER A 620 10.83 4.69 -13.65
C SER A 620 9.43 4.71 -13.03
N CYS A 621 9.33 5.31 -11.85
CA CYS A 621 8.05 5.60 -11.18
C CYS A 621 7.39 6.89 -11.72
N GLY A 622 7.85 7.41 -12.86
CA GLY A 622 7.42 8.68 -13.46
C GLY A 622 7.93 9.92 -12.74
N THR A 623 7.36 11.08 -13.09
CA THR A 623 7.83 12.40 -12.63
C THR A 623 6.89 13.05 -11.59
N CYS A 624 6.41 12.26 -10.62
CA CYS A 624 5.59 12.79 -9.53
C CYS A 624 6.34 13.88 -8.75
N GLU A 625 5.65 14.97 -8.38
CA GLU A 625 6.20 16.05 -7.57
C GLU A 625 6.27 15.74 -6.07
N LYS A 626 5.76 14.56 -5.65
CA LYS A 626 6.06 14.01 -4.33
C LYS A 626 7.57 13.77 -4.30
N GLY A 627 8.29 14.79 -3.86
CA GLY A 627 9.68 14.67 -3.50
C GLY A 627 9.72 13.69 -2.33
N TYR A 628 9.97 12.42 -2.61
CA TYR A 628 11.00 11.76 -1.83
C TYR A 628 12.20 12.67 -2.03
N ASN A 629 12.39 13.63 -1.12
CA ASN A 629 13.68 14.25 -0.97
C ASN A 629 14.64 13.09 -1.02
N SER A 630 15.59 13.18 -1.94
CA SER A 630 16.69 12.27 -2.06
C SER A 630 17.52 12.37 -0.79
N SER A 631 16.96 12.00 0.37
CA SER A 631 17.75 11.58 1.49
C SER A 631 18.52 10.39 0.93
N GLU A 632 19.81 10.60 0.78
CA GLU A 632 20.79 9.56 0.49
C GLU A 632 20.83 8.49 1.60
N LYS A 633 20.05 8.70 2.68
CA LYS A 633 19.89 7.81 3.82
C LYS A 633 18.68 6.89 3.62
N TYR A 634 18.94 5.60 3.81
CA TYR A 634 17.98 4.50 3.80
C TYR A 634 16.80 4.78 4.74
N SER A 635 15.60 4.38 4.33
CA SER A 635 14.47 4.20 5.24
C SER A 635 14.59 2.81 5.84
N ASP A 636 15.35 2.69 6.93
CA ASP A 636 15.39 1.45 7.71
C ASP A 636 14.03 1.26 8.37
N GLY A 637 13.17 0.51 7.70
CA GLY A 637 11.76 0.48 8.03
C GLY A 637 11.10 -0.85 7.74
N VAL A 638 9.84 -0.93 8.15
CA VAL A 638 8.95 -2.05 7.88
C VAL A 638 7.79 -1.55 7.04
N LEU A 639 7.57 -2.20 5.89
CA LEU A 639 6.35 -2.05 5.13
C LEU A 639 5.27 -2.92 5.77
N THR A 640 4.20 -2.28 6.23
CA THR A 640 3.03 -2.96 6.78
C THR A 640 1.96 -3.14 5.70
N LEU A 641 1.32 -4.30 5.69
CA LEU A 641 0.15 -4.59 4.86
C LEU A 641 -1.03 -4.80 5.79
N CYS A 642 -2.05 -3.96 5.70
CA CYS A 642 -3.19 -3.97 6.61
C CYS A 642 -4.49 -4.12 5.82
N CYS A 643 -5.47 -4.82 6.38
CA CYS A 643 -6.84 -4.77 5.86
C CYS A 643 -7.54 -3.55 6.47
N ALA A 644 -8.16 -2.71 5.64
CA ALA A 644 -8.76 -1.44 6.06
C ALA A 644 -10.28 -1.52 6.28
N CYS A 645 -10.79 -2.68 6.69
CA CYS A 645 -12.19 -2.80 7.09
C CYS A 645 -12.41 -2.34 8.54
N THR A 646 -13.65 -2.45 9.04
CA THR A 646 -14.11 -1.87 10.31
C THR A 646 -13.20 -2.13 11.52
N HIS A 647 -12.40 -3.19 11.48
CA HIS A 647 -11.32 -3.45 12.42
C HIS A 647 -10.01 -3.67 11.65
N PRO A 648 -9.09 -2.69 11.61
CA PRO A 648 -7.83 -2.83 10.91
C PRO A 648 -7.02 -4.01 11.45
N LYS A 649 -6.60 -4.89 10.55
CA LYS A 649 -5.74 -6.04 10.90
C LYS A 649 -4.49 -6.03 10.04
N ILE A 650 -3.34 -6.24 10.69
CA ILE A 650 -2.07 -6.44 9.99
C ILE A 650 -2.16 -7.81 9.29
N LEU A 651 -2.12 -7.81 7.97
CA LEU A 651 -2.05 -8.99 7.10
C LEU A 651 -0.61 -9.48 6.95
N GLY A 652 0.35 -8.58 7.08
CA GLY A 652 1.76 -8.92 7.12
C GLY A 652 2.70 -7.73 7.23
N ILE A 653 3.96 -8.07 7.38
CA ILE A 653 5.10 -7.16 7.61
C ILE A 653 6.23 -7.58 6.68
N VAL A 654 6.84 -6.60 6.00
CA VAL A 654 8.04 -6.79 5.19
C VAL A 654 9.13 -5.90 5.75
N VAL A 655 10.19 -6.50 6.27
CA VAL A 655 11.39 -5.78 6.71
C VAL A 655 12.16 -5.34 5.47
N LEU A 656 12.44 -4.04 5.37
CA LEU A 656 13.10 -3.48 4.21
C LEU A 656 14.61 -3.68 4.30
N ASP A 657 15.17 -4.46 3.38
CA ASP A 657 16.63 -4.61 3.18
C ASP A 657 17.18 -3.64 2.11
N ARG A 658 16.31 -2.76 1.60
CA ARG A 658 16.54 -1.84 0.50
C ARG A 658 15.67 -0.60 0.67
N LYS A 659 15.96 0.46 -0.09
CA LYS A 659 15.17 1.69 -0.07
C LYS A 659 13.69 1.39 -0.37
N GLU A 660 12.82 1.97 0.44
CA GLU A 660 11.39 1.95 0.16
C GLU A 660 11.09 2.42 -1.26
N SER A 661 10.27 1.65 -1.98
CA SER A 661 9.85 2.01 -3.33
C SER A 661 8.56 1.26 -3.71
N PRO A 662 7.81 1.78 -4.71
CA PRO A 662 6.65 1.06 -5.26
C PRO A 662 6.96 -0.37 -5.68
N GLN A 663 8.18 -0.65 -6.14
CA GLN A 663 8.65 -1.97 -6.54
C GLN A 663 8.59 -2.96 -5.37
N VAL A 664 9.02 -2.54 -4.17
CA VAL A 664 8.97 -3.39 -2.97
C VAL A 664 7.52 -3.72 -2.59
N LEU A 665 6.63 -2.73 -2.62
CA LEU A 665 5.20 -2.94 -2.39
C LEU A 665 4.59 -3.91 -3.42
N ILE A 666 4.92 -3.73 -4.71
CA ILE A 666 4.43 -4.61 -5.77
C ILE A 666 4.97 -6.04 -5.58
N ASN A 667 6.24 -6.21 -5.22
CA ASN A 667 6.81 -7.51 -4.87
C ASN A 667 6.03 -8.15 -3.71
N ALA A 668 5.82 -7.42 -2.61
CA ALA A 668 5.07 -7.94 -1.46
C ALA A 668 3.64 -8.35 -1.84
N LEU A 669 2.93 -7.54 -2.63
CA LEU A 669 1.58 -7.85 -3.08
C LEU A 669 1.53 -9.07 -4.00
N LEU A 670 2.37 -9.12 -5.03
CA LEU A 670 2.28 -10.20 -6.03
C LEU A 670 2.78 -11.54 -5.49
N THR A 671 3.78 -11.52 -4.63
CA THR A 671 4.33 -12.75 -4.04
C THR A 671 3.41 -13.34 -2.97
N ARG A 672 2.58 -12.52 -2.30
CA ARG A 672 1.78 -12.96 -1.12
C ARG A 672 0.28 -12.96 -1.33
N PHE A 673 -0.23 -12.32 -2.38
CA PHE A 673 -1.66 -12.31 -2.69
C PHE A 673 -1.90 -13.09 -3.99
N PRO A 674 -2.34 -14.37 -3.91
CA PRO A 674 -2.76 -15.14 -5.07
C PRO A 674 -3.81 -14.37 -5.89
N ARG A 675 -4.77 -13.73 -5.20
CA ARG A 675 -5.69 -12.77 -5.79
C ARG A 675 -5.45 -11.38 -5.22
N LEU A 676 -5.09 -10.45 -6.10
CA LEU A 676 -4.85 -9.05 -5.74
C LEU A 676 -6.10 -8.40 -5.15
N PRO A 677 -5.93 -7.46 -4.19
CA PRO A 677 -7.05 -6.74 -3.60
C PRO A 677 -7.81 -5.91 -4.66
N ARG A 678 -9.05 -5.51 -4.35
CA ARG A 678 -9.82 -4.60 -5.22
C ARG A 678 -9.26 -3.18 -5.13
N TYR A 679 -8.97 -2.72 -3.91
CA TYR A 679 -8.39 -1.41 -3.63
C TYR A 679 -7.09 -1.55 -2.82
N LEU A 680 -6.05 -0.87 -3.26
CA LEU A 680 -4.80 -0.67 -2.54
C LEU A 680 -4.67 0.81 -2.18
N PHE A 681 -4.57 1.11 -0.89
CA PHE A 681 -4.26 2.42 -0.38
C PHE A 681 -2.77 2.53 -0.12
N TYR A 682 -2.12 3.47 -0.81
CA TYR A 682 -0.70 3.72 -0.66
C TYR A 682 -0.38 5.19 -0.95
N ASP A 683 0.46 5.78 -0.12
CA ASP A 683 0.85 7.19 -0.17
C ASP A 683 1.63 7.56 -1.45
N PHE A 684 2.10 6.58 -2.23
CA PHE A 684 2.75 6.76 -3.53
C PHE A 684 2.06 5.94 -4.64
N ALA A 685 0.73 5.91 -4.60
CA ALA A 685 -0.15 5.22 -5.56
C ALA A 685 0.22 5.44 -7.04
N CYS A 686 0.54 6.68 -7.39
CA CYS A 686 0.86 7.05 -8.77
C CYS A 686 2.19 6.45 -9.26
N GLY A 687 3.13 6.14 -8.36
CA GLY A 687 4.35 5.41 -8.65
C GLY A 687 4.05 3.93 -8.92
N VAL A 688 3.21 3.32 -8.09
CA VAL A 688 2.76 1.93 -8.24
C VAL A 688 2.11 1.71 -9.61
N VAL A 689 1.17 2.58 -10.00
CA VAL A 689 0.50 2.44 -11.31
C VAL A 689 1.47 2.58 -12.47
N ARG A 690 2.44 3.50 -12.41
CA ARG A 690 3.44 3.66 -13.49
C ARG A 690 4.39 2.47 -13.59
N CYS A 691 4.90 1.98 -12.46
CA CYS A 691 5.69 0.74 -12.41
C CYS A 691 4.91 -0.44 -12.98
N ALA A 692 3.63 -0.55 -12.61
CA ALA A 692 2.73 -1.57 -13.13
C ALA A 692 2.54 -1.43 -14.64
N MET A 693 2.24 -0.24 -15.17
CA MET A 693 2.11 -0.04 -16.62
C MET A 693 3.38 -0.40 -17.39
N ALA A 694 4.55 -0.16 -16.80
CA ALA A 694 5.83 -0.43 -17.45
C ALA A 694 6.17 -1.93 -17.55
N LYS A 695 5.79 -2.75 -16.57
CA LYS A 695 6.17 -4.18 -16.53
C LYS A 695 5.01 -5.16 -16.30
N LEU A 696 4.00 -4.77 -15.55
CA LEU A 696 2.94 -5.64 -15.02
C LEU A 696 1.52 -5.06 -15.25
N PRO A 697 1.18 -4.67 -16.49
CA PRO A 697 -0.05 -3.92 -16.77
C PRO A 697 -1.34 -4.69 -16.47
N TRP A 698 -1.27 -6.03 -16.49
CA TRP A 698 -2.38 -6.91 -16.10
C TRP A 698 -2.83 -6.71 -14.65
N MET A 699 -1.92 -6.30 -13.76
CA MET A 699 -2.21 -6.02 -12.35
C MET A 699 -3.33 -4.97 -12.24
N LEU A 700 -3.31 -3.98 -13.14
CA LEU A 700 -4.27 -2.88 -13.17
C LEU A 700 -5.64 -3.27 -13.72
N ARG A 701 -5.83 -4.48 -14.23
CA ARG A 701 -7.13 -4.96 -14.77
C ARG A 701 -8.21 -5.00 -13.69
N GLY A 702 -7.82 -5.40 -12.48
CA GLY A 702 -8.71 -5.54 -11.32
C GLY A 702 -8.31 -4.69 -10.11
N LEU A 703 -7.02 -4.34 -9.97
CA LEU A 703 -6.54 -3.54 -8.84
C LEU A 703 -6.72 -2.05 -9.12
N SER A 704 -7.43 -1.35 -8.23
CA SER A 704 -7.42 0.11 -8.12
C SER A 704 -6.41 0.52 -7.05
N VAL A 705 -5.50 1.44 -7.38
CA VAL A 705 -4.54 1.98 -6.42
C VAL A 705 -4.92 3.44 -6.16
N VAL A 706 -5.06 3.81 -4.89
CA VAL A 706 -5.50 5.13 -4.44
C VAL A 706 -4.63 5.58 -3.28
N SER A 707 -4.65 6.88 -3.00
CA SER A 707 -4.00 7.46 -1.83
C SER A 707 -5.06 7.92 -0.83
N ASP A 708 -4.76 7.82 0.46
CA ASP A 708 -5.66 8.30 1.50
C ASP A 708 -5.69 9.84 1.54
N ARG A 709 -6.68 10.39 2.25
CA ARG A 709 -6.86 11.84 2.39
C ARG A 709 -5.74 12.53 3.16
N PHE A 710 -5.03 11.83 4.04
CA PHE A 710 -3.92 12.41 4.77
C PHE A 710 -2.74 12.69 3.84
N HIS A 711 -2.48 11.78 2.90
CA HIS A 711 -1.39 11.84 1.93
C HIS A 711 -1.80 12.47 0.59
N VAL A 712 -3.09 12.70 0.33
CA VAL A 712 -3.60 13.30 -0.92
C VAL A 712 -2.99 14.67 -1.22
N CYS A 713 -2.66 15.45 -0.18
CA CYS A 713 -1.99 16.75 -0.31
C CYS A 713 -0.61 16.63 -1.00
N ASN A 714 0.03 15.46 -0.92
CA ASN A 714 1.31 15.18 -1.57
C ASN A 714 1.15 14.73 -3.04
N HIS A 715 -0.08 14.53 -3.52
CA HIS A 715 -0.39 14.09 -4.88
C HIS A 715 -0.89 15.22 -5.77
N THR A 716 0.04 15.97 -6.37
CA THR A 716 -0.31 16.98 -7.40
C THR A 716 -0.37 16.40 -8.82
N CYS A 717 -0.03 15.11 -8.99
CA CYS A 717 0.26 14.54 -10.30
C CYS A 717 -0.92 13.88 -11.03
N SER A 718 -2.04 13.62 -10.35
CA SER A 718 -3.21 12.94 -10.94
C SER A 718 -4.42 13.02 -9.99
N HIS A 719 -5.63 13.05 -10.56
CA HIS A 719 -6.89 13.15 -9.82
C HIS A 719 -7.56 11.81 -9.57
N PHE A 720 -7.24 10.80 -10.37
CA PHE A 720 -7.74 9.44 -10.16
C PHE A 720 -7.20 8.77 -8.89
N TYR A 721 -6.14 9.28 -8.28
CA TYR A 721 -5.59 8.72 -7.04
C TYR A 721 -6.22 9.29 -5.76
N ASN A 722 -7.08 10.31 -5.85
CA ASN A 722 -7.76 10.85 -4.68
C ASN A 722 -8.84 9.88 -4.21
N ALA A 723 -8.68 9.30 -3.03
CA ALA A 723 -9.75 8.54 -2.39
C ALA A 723 -10.83 9.50 -1.85
N ASN A 724 -11.84 9.78 -2.67
CA ASN A 724 -13.15 10.23 -2.21
C ASN A 724 -14.07 9.02 -2.03
N LEU A 725 -13.61 8.04 -1.23
CA LEU A 725 -14.41 6.89 -0.79
C LEU A 725 -15.27 7.23 0.42
#